data_AF-U5H6S4-F1
#
_entry.id   AF-U5H6S4-F1
#
_cell.length_a   1.000
_cell.length_b   1.000
_cell.length_c   1.000
_cell.angle_alpha   90.00
_cell.angle_beta   90.00
_cell.angle_gamma   90.00
#
_symmetry.space_group_name_H-M   'P 1'
#
loop_
_entity.id
_entity.type
_entity.pdbx_description
1 polymer ?
#
loop_
_entity_poly.entity_id
_entity_poly.type
_entity_poly.pdbx_seq_one_letter_code
_entity_poly.pdbx_strand_id
1 'polypeptide(L)'
;MPPPTLVLPESDAQPPPPQHAGHPTGPLPDLPHELLIALGQAIDRDALDSFVLSSSSSTSSSSRSAASGTATNSGGGPLRVEEVLNELIPDEQAIAQTPLVSLLLRAKIQDLRIEIQGLTLLLEQDQSPHNMTLIQELIGELLSQVTAIRNAATESEMVVREITRDIQSLDLAKRNLVASITALKRFQMLVSAFDQLNRLAKSRRYRETAQALGAVKQLSSYFKTYGSVDRVAAVSRGVVDVQGVLRTQVMRDFEEAFASEASRVGKNGQLADACLVIDALGEEAKNGLFSWYTVLLLRDYRKVFGSNSEAGQLDNISRRFAWFRRILKTHEDENGTIFPSVWSVGAVLAGGFSEVTRDDLKSVLQKAAPGLQVGLLLEALGQTVEFERELSRKFTLPFDYIASLSAVRSGRSGPTAPISAVFEPYLGIFVDAQDKTLSDMMGAFTSSRVSISPSDNPSAVLPSSTELFYFYREALERCAKLSVKQPLLDLCKVYRKWLKVYAEDVLAGALVKTDRRSVEGRGPSLHELQTACLVLNTAEYCLETATQLEERLIEKIDADLKAQVSLEREKDLFVQTTSASLLAILKELEMSLEGPFNLMLRSPWRDVEYVSNESPYVADLVRCVETVVTVVRDGVEQKKYVRSVCDKIVGLVLAKFTQTIVRCRPIAQIGAEQILLDLQSLKTCLLHLVLPPGDTSAVPMSYSRYVSRSVTKIDTLLKVIMTPEEPTEEFVKNYLVLVPCQSFSDFQKVLDLKGVRRAEQNNLLDIFLARTSTATGLDDTSFLTSLDMDPNATLQSPSGSGVSSPLLGSSNTNSNALGGSMGGGGGFLGLGASTLGGSGGGSGGSREGSRTSTPIGGFGRAGSLSGPSGGGQGQSGPGGGSEGGHGHGGKEALAEFKKFGQRIGMASRLFSGREGAH
;
A
#
# COMPACT_ATOMS: atom_id res chain seq x y z
N MET A 1 -35.46 -55.66 -21.16
CA MET A 1 -36.68 -56.33 -20.68
C MET A 1 -37.65 -55.27 -20.14
N PRO A 2 -38.98 -55.48 -20.24
CA PRO A 2 -40.05 -54.67 -19.60
C PRO A 2 -40.33 -55.18 -18.15
N PRO A 3 -41.39 -54.80 -17.38
CA PRO A 3 -42.56 -53.89 -17.56
C PRO A 3 -42.58 -52.76 -16.44
N PRO A 4 -43.68 -52.16 -15.90
CA PRO A 4 -45.15 -52.21 -16.15
C PRO A 4 -45.87 -50.82 -16.25
N THR A 5 -46.94 -50.59 -15.45
CA THR A 5 -48.22 -49.91 -15.85
C THR A 5 -49.09 -49.54 -14.61
N LEU A 6 -50.00 -48.52 -14.66
CA LEU A 6 -51.36 -48.47 -14.01
C LEU A 6 -52.15 -47.12 -14.22
N VAL A 7 -53.43 -47.01 -13.73
CA VAL A 7 -54.52 -46.11 -14.28
C VAL A 7 -55.64 -45.64 -13.27
N LEU A 8 -56.04 -44.33 -13.27
CA LEU A 8 -57.31 -43.61 -12.82
C LEU A 8 -57.89 -43.80 -11.36
N PRO A 9 -59.01 -43.15 -10.84
CA PRO A 9 -59.99 -42.11 -11.32
C PRO A 9 -60.50 -40.95 -10.32
N GLU A 10 -61.26 -39.95 -10.85
CA GLU A 10 -62.49 -39.14 -10.41
C GLU A 10 -62.76 -38.24 -9.12
N SER A 11 -63.57 -37.15 -9.35
CA SER A 11 -64.68 -36.42 -8.60
C SER A 11 -64.61 -35.39 -7.41
N ASP A 12 -64.78 -34.07 -7.70
CA ASP A 12 -65.83 -33.01 -7.38
C ASP A 12 -66.25 -32.32 -5.99
N ALA A 13 -66.82 -31.06 -6.09
CA ALA A 13 -67.82 -30.26 -5.27
C ALA A 13 -67.51 -29.16 -4.15
N GLN A 14 -68.42 -28.14 -3.95
CA GLN A 14 -68.31 -26.88 -3.09
C GLN A 14 -69.71 -26.18 -2.67
N PRO A 15 -69.85 -25.18 -1.71
CA PRO A 15 -71.17 -24.65 -1.16
C PRO A 15 -71.38 -23.03 -0.99
N PRO A 16 -72.14 -22.34 -0.03
CA PRO A 16 -73.18 -21.25 -0.31
C PRO A 16 -73.32 -19.89 0.56
N PRO A 17 -74.26 -18.89 0.29
CA PRO A 17 -74.39 -17.54 0.98
C PRO A 17 -75.81 -16.83 1.32
N PRO A 18 -75.94 -15.78 2.21
CA PRO A 18 -77.16 -14.92 2.56
C PRO A 18 -76.93 -13.33 2.71
N GLN A 19 -77.78 -12.31 3.13
CA GLN A 19 -79.23 -11.89 3.26
C GLN A 19 -79.50 -10.38 3.76
N HIS A 20 -80.71 -9.77 3.52
CA HIS A 20 -81.51 -8.66 4.24
C HIS A 20 -81.27 -7.08 4.26
N ALA A 21 -82.30 -6.27 3.81
CA ALA A 21 -82.97 -4.95 4.21
C ALA A 21 -82.33 -3.74 5.02
N GLY A 22 -82.86 -2.47 5.14
CA GLY A 22 -83.96 -1.65 4.50
C GLY A 22 -84.60 -0.41 5.29
N HIS A 23 -84.89 0.77 4.63
CA HIS A 23 -85.82 1.96 4.95
C HIS A 23 -85.64 2.94 6.17
N PRO A 24 -86.40 4.09 6.39
CA PRO A 24 -87.51 4.88 5.69
C PRO A 24 -87.27 6.46 5.59
N THR A 25 -88.12 7.57 5.60
CA THR A 25 -89.58 8.03 5.66
C THR A 25 -89.79 9.58 5.36
N GLY A 26 -90.97 10.10 4.91
CA GLY A 26 -91.82 11.20 5.53
C GLY A 26 -91.80 12.76 5.17
N PRO A 27 -92.66 13.35 4.29
CA PRO A 27 -92.46 14.67 3.60
C PRO A 27 -93.19 15.98 4.10
N LEU A 28 -92.91 17.15 3.47
CA LEU A 28 -93.42 18.54 3.70
C LEU A 28 -93.65 19.33 2.36
N PRO A 29 -94.80 19.97 2.06
CA PRO A 29 -95.24 20.28 0.68
C PRO A 29 -94.66 21.55 -0.01
N ASP A 30 -94.45 21.46 -1.34
CA ASP A 30 -93.88 22.50 -2.22
C ASP A 30 -94.92 23.44 -2.88
N LEU A 31 -94.42 24.54 -3.47
CA LEU A 31 -95.21 25.58 -4.17
C LEU A 31 -95.25 25.42 -5.72
N PRO A 32 -96.23 26.04 -6.41
CA PRO A 32 -96.48 25.82 -7.83
C PRO A 32 -95.38 26.34 -8.78
N HIS A 33 -95.14 25.59 -9.86
CA HIS A 33 -94.04 25.81 -10.83
C HIS A 33 -93.99 27.19 -11.49
N GLU A 34 -95.10 27.91 -11.67
CA GLU A 34 -95.06 29.21 -12.37
C GLU A 34 -94.25 30.27 -11.62
N LEU A 35 -94.20 30.25 -10.28
CA LEU A 35 -93.33 31.15 -9.51
C LEU A 35 -91.85 30.81 -9.69
N LEU A 36 -91.51 29.52 -9.80
CA LEU A 36 -90.15 29.07 -10.11
C LEU A 36 -89.72 29.49 -11.52
N ILE A 37 -90.63 29.46 -12.50
CA ILE A 37 -90.38 29.93 -13.87
C ILE A 37 -90.21 31.46 -13.91
N ALA A 38 -91.09 32.21 -13.23
CA ALA A 38 -91.04 33.67 -13.20
C ALA A 38 -89.75 34.20 -12.52
N LEU A 39 -89.36 33.61 -11.39
CA LEU A 39 -88.08 33.94 -10.73
C LEU A 39 -86.87 33.46 -11.56
N GLY A 40 -86.95 32.26 -12.14
CA GLY A 40 -85.89 31.70 -12.99
C GLY A 40 -85.71 32.37 -14.35
N GLN A 41 -86.61 33.29 -14.74
CA GLN A 41 -86.46 34.16 -15.91
C GLN A 41 -86.03 35.59 -15.55
N ALA A 42 -86.17 36.00 -14.28
CA ALA A 42 -85.88 37.36 -13.81
C ALA A 42 -84.54 37.47 -13.05
N ILE A 43 -83.99 36.34 -12.58
CA ILE A 43 -82.71 36.27 -11.87
C ILE A 43 -81.76 35.42 -12.73
N ASP A 44 -80.66 36.04 -13.15
CA ASP A 44 -79.64 35.38 -13.95
C ASP A 44 -79.01 34.22 -13.14
N ARG A 45 -79.00 33.00 -13.71
CA ARG A 45 -78.46 31.83 -13.00
C ARG A 45 -76.97 31.99 -12.74
N ASP A 46 -76.25 32.62 -13.66
CA ASP A 46 -74.82 32.90 -13.47
C ASP A 46 -74.60 33.95 -12.37
N ALA A 47 -75.58 34.81 -12.06
CA ALA A 47 -75.52 35.70 -10.89
C ALA A 47 -75.80 34.95 -9.57
N LEU A 48 -76.71 33.98 -9.58
CA LEU A 48 -77.00 33.15 -8.41
C LEU A 48 -75.83 32.20 -8.08
N ASP A 49 -75.28 31.53 -9.10
CA ASP A 49 -74.13 30.63 -8.95
C ASP A 49 -72.84 31.42 -8.68
N SER A 50 -72.60 32.60 -9.27
CA SER A 50 -71.41 33.40 -8.93
C SER A 50 -71.46 34.01 -7.52
N PHE A 51 -72.65 34.31 -6.97
CA PHE A 51 -72.80 34.70 -5.57
C PHE A 51 -72.40 33.58 -4.59
N VAL A 52 -72.52 32.31 -4.99
CA VAL A 52 -72.09 31.15 -4.18
C VAL A 52 -70.64 30.73 -4.51
N LEU A 53 -70.27 30.61 -5.79
CA LEU A 53 -68.97 30.13 -6.25
C LEU A 53 -67.81 31.11 -6.01
N SER A 54 -68.09 32.38 -5.74
CA SER A 54 -67.07 33.34 -5.27
C SER A 54 -66.47 32.95 -3.90
N SER A 55 -67.05 32.00 -3.18
CA SER A 55 -66.49 31.39 -1.96
C SER A 55 -65.48 30.24 -2.20
N SER A 56 -65.32 29.73 -3.43
CA SER A 56 -64.64 28.44 -3.68
C SER A 56 -63.33 28.49 -4.49
N SER A 57 -62.78 29.68 -4.75
CA SER A 57 -61.72 29.90 -5.75
C SER A 57 -60.28 29.63 -5.25
N SER A 58 -59.96 28.41 -4.77
CA SER A 58 -58.54 28.03 -4.55
C SER A 58 -58.21 26.52 -4.65
N THR A 59 -57.50 26.12 -5.72
CA THR A 59 -56.34 25.19 -5.78
C THR A 59 -56.06 24.79 -7.24
N SER A 60 -54.81 24.43 -7.57
CA SER A 60 -54.34 24.38 -8.96
C SER A 60 -53.44 23.19 -9.30
N SER A 61 -53.63 22.67 -10.52
CA SER A 61 -52.60 22.13 -11.44
C SER A 61 -51.66 21.01 -10.96
N SER A 62 -51.62 19.88 -11.69
CA SER A 62 -50.44 19.44 -12.51
C SER A 62 -50.26 17.92 -12.68
N SER A 63 -49.58 17.59 -13.78
CA SER A 63 -48.72 16.41 -14.01
C SER A 63 -49.28 14.97 -13.98
N ARG A 64 -48.98 14.28 -15.09
CA ARG A 64 -49.18 12.86 -15.38
C ARG A 64 -48.39 11.90 -14.48
N SER A 65 -48.82 10.63 -14.58
CA SER A 65 -48.02 9.39 -14.68
C SER A 65 -47.59 8.61 -13.41
N ALA A 66 -48.23 7.44 -13.32
CA ALA A 66 -47.63 6.10 -13.13
C ALA A 66 -47.35 5.55 -11.71
N ALA A 67 -47.78 4.28 -11.57
CA ALA A 67 -47.26 3.22 -10.69
C ALA A 67 -47.55 3.26 -9.17
N SER A 68 -48.67 2.61 -8.81
CA SER A 68 -48.73 1.47 -7.86
C SER A 68 -48.37 1.68 -6.38
N GLY A 69 -49.38 1.56 -5.51
CA GLY A 69 -49.22 1.39 -4.05
C GLY A 69 -50.54 1.51 -3.29
N THR A 70 -51.22 0.40 -3.02
CA THR A 70 -52.57 0.39 -2.40
C THR A 70 -52.52 0.43 -0.87
N ALA A 71 -53.37 1.26 -0.25
CA ALA A 71 -53.69 1.24 1.18
C ALA A 71 -55.18 1.58 1.43
N THR A 72 -55.73 1.16 2.57
CA THR A 72 -57.18 1.14 2.89
C THR A 72 -57.56 2.11 4.02
N ASN A 73 -58.74 2.78 3.98
CA ASN A 73 -59.62 3.06 5.14
C ASN A 73 -60.93 3.80 4.77
N SER A 74 -61.96 3.79 5.64
CA SER A 74 -62.96 4.90 5.81
C SER A 74 -63.96 4.72 6.99
N GLY A 75 -64.50 5.84 7.53
CA GLY A 75 -65.64 5.89 8.47
C GLY A 75 -65.82 7.23 9.24
N GLY A 76 -67.07 7.69 9.45
CA GLY A 76 -67.46 8.95 10.17
C GLY A 76 -68.10 10.04 9.28
N GLY A 77 -68.81 11.09 9.75
CA GLY A 77 -69.28 11.49 11.10
C GLY A 77 -70.19 12.77 11.05
N PRO A 78 -70.98 13.14 12.10
CA PRO A 78 -72.07 14.14 12.00
C PRO A 78 -71.82 15.55 12.64
N LEU A 79 -72.74 16.50 12.38
CA LEU A 79 -72.65 17.97 12.63
C LEU A 79 -73.54 18.52 13.78
N ARG A 80 -73.35 19.81 14.13
CA ARG A 80 -74.14 20.59 15.12
C ARG A 80 -75.05 21.64 14.45
N VAL A 81 -76.08 22.10 15.15
CA VAL A 81 -77.19 22.91 14.58
C VAL A 81 -77.19 24.39 14.99
N GLU A 82 -76.65 24.72 16.16
CA GLU A 82 -76.80 26.06 16.79
C GLU A 82 -76.07 27.19 16.03
N GLU A 83 -74.92 26.88 15.43
CA GLU A 83 -74.11 27.84 14.66
C GLU A 83 -74.88 28.35 13.42
N VAL A 84 -75.53 27.43 12.70
CA VAL A 84 -76.33 27.73 11.49
C VAL A 84 -77.52 28.65 11.79
N LEU A 85 -78.10 28.57 13.00
CA LEU A 85 -79.29 29.36 13.33
C LEU A 85 -78.97 30.85 13.52
N ASN A 86 -77.80 31.16 14.10
CA ASN A 86 -77.35 32.54 14.28
C ASN A 86 -76.83 33.16 12.98
N GLU A 87 -76.24 32.36 12.09
CA GLU A 87 -75.72 32.80 10.80
C GLU A 87 -76.84 33.27 9.84
N LEU A 88 -78.08 32.78 10.02
CA LEU A 88 -79.23 33.14 9.18
C LEU A 88 -80.10 34.33 9.69
N ILE A 89 -79.95 34.80 10.94
CA ILE A 89 -80.74 35.94 11.46
C ILE A 89 -79.87 36.88 12.34
N PRO A 90 -79.11 37.83 11.74
CA PRO A 90 -78.18 38.67 12.50
C PRO A 90 -78.80 39.89 13.19
N ASP A 91 -79.81 40.54 12.58
CA ASP A 91 -80.30 41.87 12.96
C ASP A 91 -81.81 41.92 13.26
N GLU A 92 -82.25 42.90 14.05
CA GLU A 92 -83.65 43.05 14.48
C GLU A 92 -84.63 43.28 13.30
N GLN A 93 -84.17 43.79 12.15
CA GLN A 93 -84.99 43.86 10.92
C GLN A 93 -85.00 42.56 10.10
N ALA A 94 -84.05 41.64 10.31
CA ALA A 94 -84.05 40.33 9.66
C ALA A 94 -85.19 39.42 10.19
N ILE A 95 -85.71 39.70 11.39
CA ILE A 95 -86.87 39.01 11.99
C ILE A 95 -88.10 39.04 11.05
N ALA A 96 -88.26 40.10 10.24
CA ALA A 96 -89.31 40.21 9.24
C ALA A 96 -89.22 39.16 8.10
N GLN A 97 -88.04 38.58 7.86
CA GLN A 97 -87.77 37.60 6.80
C GLN A 97 -87.84 36.13 7.26
N THR A 98 -88.01 35.89 8.57
CA THR A 98 -88.18 34.55 9.18
C THR A 98 -89.14 33.62 8.43
N PRO A 99 -90.30 34.07 7.88
CA PRO A 99 -91.20 33.19 7.13
C PRO A 99 -90.56 32.57 5.88
N LEU A 100 -89.73 33.33 5.15
CA LEU A 100 -89.09 32.90 3.91
C LEU A 100 -88.07 31.79 4.17
N VAL A 101 -87.22 31.96 5.18
CA VAL A 101 -86.24 30.96 5.63
C VAL A 101 -86.95 29.67 6.06
N SER A 102 -88.06 29.78 6.81
CA SER A 102 -88.83 28.61 7.25
C SER A 102 -89.44 27.80 6.10
N LEU A 103 -89.73 28.46 4.97
CA LEU A 103 -90.32 27.83 3.78
C LEU A 103 -89.23 27.14 2.94
N LEU A 104 -88.08 27.79 2.76
CA LEU A 104 -86.93 27.24 2.03
C LEU A 104 -86.38 25.97 2.71
N LEU A 105 -86.31 25.96 4.04
CA LEU A 105 -85.95 24.76 4.81
C LEU A 105 -86.97 23.61 4.70
N ARG A 106 -88.26 23.91 4.46
CA ARG A 106 -89.30 22.88 4.30
C ARG A 106 -89.19 22.15 2.95
N ALA A 107 -88.99 22.90 1.86
CA ALA A 107 -88.77 22.32 0.53
C ALA A 107 -87.56 21.36 0.53
N LYS A 108 -86.43 21.81 1.09
CA LYS A 108 -85.20 21.00 1.18
C LYS A 108 -85.32 19.74 2.06
N ILE A 109 -86.34 19.66 2.92
CA ILE A 109 -86.69 18.45 3.70
C ILE A 109 -87.57 17.50 2.87
N GLN A 110 -88.23 17.94 1.79
CA GLN A 110 -88.93 17.05 0.87
C GLN A 110 -87.96 16.34 -0.07
N ASP A 111 -87.08 17.08 -0.77
CA ASP A 111 -86.09 16.55 -1.72
C ASP A 111 -85.32 15.34 -1.15
N LEU A 112 -84.66 15.54 0.01
CA LEU A 112 -83.84 14.52 0.66
C LEU A 112 -84.61 13.25 1.04
N ARG A 113 -85.93 13.34 1.27
CA ARG A 113 -86.74 12.19 1.66
C ARG A 113 -87.29 11.43 0.44
N ILE A 114 -87.47 12.12 -0.68
CA ILE A 114 -87.74 11.49 -1.98
C ILE A 114 -86.49 10.72 -2.43
N GLU A 115 -85.30 11.32 -2.31
CA GLU A 115 -84.01 10.73 -2.67
C GLU A 115 -83.74 9.41 -1.91
N ILE A 116 -83.85 9.41 -0.58
CA ILE A 116 -83.66 8.20 0.25
C ILE A 116 -84.62 7.06 -0.15
N GLN A 117 -85.87 7.40 -0.52
CA GLN A 117 -86.86 6.41 -0.90
C GLN A 117 -86.61 5.83 -2.29
N GLY A 118 -86.11 6.63 -3.23
CA GLY A 118 -85.64 6.16 -4.54
C GLY A 118 -84.42 5.22 -4.43
N LEU A 119 -83.44 5.59 -3.60
CA LEU A 119 -82.23 4.79 -3.38
C LEU A 119 -82.52 3.41 -2.77
N THR A 120 -83.54 3.29 -1.91
CA THR A 120 -83.89 1.97 -1.33
C THR A 120 -84.53 1.02 -2.34
N LEU A 121 -85.38 1.52 -3.25
CA LEU A 121 -85.99 0.69 -4.30
C LEU A 121 -84.97 0.19 -5.34
N LEU A 122 -84.01 1.04 -5.72
CA LEU A 122 -82.96 0.69 -6.68
C LEU A 122 -82.08 -0.47 -6.15
N LEU A 123 -81.84 -0.51 -4.85
CA LEU A 123 -81.02 -1.53 -4.18
C LEU A 123 -81.72 -2.90 -4.10
N GLU A 124 -83.05 -2.94 -3.94
CA GLU A 124 -83.82 -4.20 -4.04
C GLU A 124 -83.91 -4.72 -5.49
N GLN A 125 -83.86 -3.83 -6.49
CA GLN A 125 -83.90 -4.21 -7.90
C GLN A 125 -82.61 -4.90 -8.38
N ASP A 126 -81.44 -4.37 -7.98
CA ASP A 126 -80.13 -4.90 -8.40
C ASP A 126 -79.77 -6.24 -7.75
N GLN A 127 -80.27 -6.56 -6.54
CA GLN A 127 -79.99 -7.83 -5.84
C GLN A 127 -80.90 -9.00 -6.26
N SER A 128 -81.55 -8.92 -7.43
CA SER A 128 -82.40 -10.00 -7.92
C SER A 128 -81.58 -11.22 -8.39
N PRO A 129 -81.85 -12.45 -7.88
CA PRO A 129 -81.00 -13.62 -8.14
C PRO A 129 -81.01 -14.08 -9.60
N HIS A 130 -82.04 -13.70 -10.37
CA HIS A 130 -82.20 -14.10 -11.77
C HIS A 130 -81.15 -13.45 -12.69
N ASN A 131 -80.78 -12.20 -12.44
CA ASN A 131 -79.70 -11.52 -13.17
C ASN A 131 -78.35 -12.21 -12.94
N MET A 132 -78.11 -12.74 -11.73
CA MET A 132 -76.86 -13.42 -11.41
C MET A 132 -76.74 -14.78 -12.11
N THR A 133 -77.86 -15.50 -12.32
CA THR A 133 -77.88 -16.70 -13.19
C THR A 133 -77.67 -16.35 -14.67
N LEU A 134 -78.26 -15.27 -15.18
CA LEU A 134 -78.07 -14.81 -16.56
C LEU A 134 -76.59 -14.49 -16.84
N ILE A 135 -75.92 -13.84 -15.89
CA ILE A 135 -74.49 -13.52 -15.98
C ILE A 135 -73.63 -14.80 -16.02
N GLN A 136 -73.97 -15.85 -15.27
CA GLN A 136 -73.25 -17.12 -15.32
C GLN A 136 -73.42 -17.84 -16.68
N GLU A 137 -74.62 -17.79 -17.26
CA GLU A 137 -74.90 -18.36 -18.59
C GLU A 137 -74.12 -17.62 -19.69
N LEU A 138 -74.12 -16.27 -19.65
CA LEU A 138 -73.33 -15.43 -20.55
C LEU A 138 -71.81 -15.63 -20.38
N ILE A 139 -71.31 -15.88 -19.16
CA ILE A 139 -69.90 -16.23 -18.93
C ILE A 139 -69.58 -17.61 -19.53
N GLY A 140 -70.49 -18.59 -19.42
CA GLY A 140 -70.34 -19.90 -20.07
C GLY A 140 -70.27 -19.77 -21.60
N GLU A 141 -71.15 -18.97 -22.20
CA GLU A 141 -71.14 -18.70 -23.64
C GLU A 141 -69.87 -17.94 -24.07
N LEU A 142 -69.42 -16.94 -23.30
CA LEU A 142 -68.17 -16.23 -23.56
C LEU A 142 -66.95 -17.14 -23.49
N LEU A 143 -66.87 -18.04 -22.50
CA LEU A 143 -65.78 -19.02 -22.40
C LEU A 143 -65.79 -20.03 -23.55
N SER A 144 -66.99 -20.41 -24.03
CA SER A 144 -67.16 -21.20 -25.25
C SER A 144 -66.62 -20.45 -26.48
N GLN A 145 -67.01 -19.18 -26.67
CA GLN A 145 -66.52 -18.33 -27.77
C GLN A 145 -65.00 -18.13 -27.72
N VAL A 146 -64.42 -17.85 -26.55
CA VAL A 146 -62.96 -17.70 -26.37
C VAL A 146 -62.24 -19.01 -26.70
N THR A 147 -62.81 -20.17 -26.35
CA THR A 147 -62.26 -21.49 -26.70
C THR A 147 -62.36 -21.75 -28.21
N ALA A 148 -63.46 -21.39 -28.85
CA ALA A 148 -63.63 -21.50 -30.30
C ALA A 148 -62.65 -20.59 -31.06
N ILE A 149 -62.48 -19.33 -30.63
CA ILE A 149 -61.52 -18.38 -31.19
C ILE A 149 -60.08 -18.90 -31.02
N ARG A 150 -59.73 -19.44 -29.85
CA ARG A 150 -58.43 -20.08 -29.62
C ARG A 150 -58.20 -21.24 -30.59
N ASN A 151 -59.20 -22.12 -30.78
CA ASN A 151 -59.07 -23.27 -31.66
C ASN A 151 -58.89 -22.84 -33.13
N ALA A 152 -59.72 -21.90 -33.61
CA ALA A 152 -59.59 -21.30 -34.95
C ALA A 152 -58.26 -20.57 -35.15
N ALA A 153 -57.71 -19.93 -34.10
CA ALA A 153 -56.38 -19.31 -34.13
C ALA A 153 -55.26 -20.36 -34.22
N THR A 154 -55.35 -21.49 -33.50
CA THR A 154 -54.36 -22.58 -33.61
C THR A 154 -54.46 -23.32 -34.94
N GLU A 155 -55.66 -23.46 -35.52
CA GLU A 155 -55.84 -23.99 -36.88
C GLU A 155 -55.25 -23.02 -37.92
N SER A 156 -55.49 -21.72 -37.77
CA SER A 156 -54.87 -20.67 -38.60
C SER A 156 -53.34 -20.68 -38.49
N GLU A 157 -52.78 -20.87 -37.29
CA GLU A 157 -51.34 -21.01 -37.08
C GLU A 157 -50.79 -22.28 -37.77
N MET A 158 -51.54 -23.38 -37.76
CA MET A 158 -51.18 -24.62 -38.44
C MET A 158 -51.18 -24.45 -39.97
N VAL A 159 -52.22 -23.84 -40.53
CA VAL A 159 -52.33 -23.54 -41.98
C VAL A 159 -51.22 -22.56 -42.41
N VAL A 160 -50.92 -21.52 -41.62
CA VAL A 160 -49.80 -20.60 -41.90
C VAL A 160 -48.45 -21.32 -41.78
N ARG A 161 -48.26 -22.24 -40.84
CA ARG A 161 -47.05 -23.10 -40.79
C ARG A 161 -46.94 -23.98 -42.02
N GLU A 162 -48.02 -24.58 -42.50
CA GLU A 162 -48.01 -25.42 -43.70
C GLU A 162 -47.67 -24.61 -44.97
N ILE A 163 -48.34 -23.46 -45.18
CA ILE A 163 -48.04 -22.55 -46.29
C ILE A 163 -46.59 -22.07 -46.24
N THR A 164 -46.07 -21.73 -45.05
CA THR A 164 -44.70 -21.24 -44.89
C THR A 164 -43.64 -22.35 -44.87
N ARG A 165 -43.98 -23.62 -44.65
CA ARG A 165 -43.06 -24.78 -44.74
C ARG A 165 -42.40 -24.84 -46.11
N ASP A 166 -43.18 -24.69 -47.16
CA ASP A 166 -42.69 -24.83 -48.55
C ASP A 166 -41.97 -23.56 -49.01
N ILE A 167 -42.30 -22.39 -48.45
CA ILE A 167 -41.51 -21.16 -48.59
C ILE A 167 -40.14 -21.31 -47.89
N GLN A 168 -40.09 -21.92 -46.71
CA GLN A 168 -38.84 -22.18 -45.98
C GLN A 168 -37.96 -23.20 -46.70
N SER A 169 -38.54 -24.25 -47.30
CA SER A 169 -37.79 -25.23 -48.09
C SER A 169 -37.24 -24.61 -49.38
N LEU A 170 -38.02 -23.74 -50.05
CA LEU A 170 -37.58 -22.98 -51.22
C LEU A 170 -36.48 -21.97 -50.88
N ASP A 171 -36.56 -21.26 -49.74
CA ASP A 171 -35.50 -20.35 -49.31
C ASP A 171 -34.24 -21.09 -48.84
N LEU A 172 -34.38 -22.28 -48.25
CA LEU A 172 -33.24 -23.15 -47.94
C LEU A 172 -32.57 -23.68 -49.21
N ALA A 173 -33.34 -24.10 -50.21
CA ALA A 173 -32.84 -24.46 -51.54
C ALA A 173 -32.12 -23.28 -52.21
N LYS A 174 -32.74 -22.09 -52.19
CA LYS A 174 -32.16 -20.83 -52.71
C LYS A 174 -30.86 -20.47 -52.00
N ARG A 175 -30.78 -20.55 -50.67
CA ARG A 175 -29.54 -20.33 -49.89
C ARG A 175 -28.46 -21.32 -50.25
N ASN A 176 -28.79 -22.61 -50.34
CA ASN A 176 -27.83 -23.66 -50.72
C ASN A 176 -27.32 -23.48 -52.15
N LEU A 177 -28.18 -23.08 -53.09
CA LEU A 177 -27.85 -22.82 -54.49
C LEU A 177 -26.98 -21.56 -54.62
N VAL A 178 -27.34 -20.46 -53.95
CA VAL A 178 -26.53 -19.23 -53.91
C VAL A 178 -25.17 -19.47 -53.24
N ALA A 179 -25.11 -20.26 -52.16
CA ALA A 179 -23.85 -20.65 -51.52
C ALA A 179 -22.99 -21.50 -52.46
N SER A 180 -23.58 -22.47 -53.17
CA SER A 180 -22.88 -23.33 -54.15
C SER A 180 -22.34 -22.53 -55.34
N ILE A 181 -23.14 -21.63 -55.93
CA ILE A 181 -22.68 -20.73 -57.00
C ILE A 181 -21.56 -19.81 -56.49
N THR A 182 -21.69 -19.27 -55.27
CA THR A 182 -20.67 -18.40 -54.69
C THR A 182 -19.36 -19.13 -54.43
N ALA A 183 -19.42 -20.36 -53.91
CA ALA A 183 -18.25 -21.21 -53.71
C ALA A 183 -17.60 -21.60 -55.05
N LEU A 184 -18.38 -22.04 -56.04
CA LEU A 184 -17.87 -22.41 -57.36
C LEU A 184 -17.21 -21.21 -58.07
N LYS A 185 -17.83 -20.02 -58.01
CA LYS A 185 -17.26 -18.79 -58.58
C LYS A 185 -15.99 -18.34 -57.85
N ARG A 186 -15.93 -18.47 -56.52
CA ARG A 186 -14.70 -18.24 -55.73
C ARG A 186 -13.60 -19.24 -56.07
N PHE A 187 -13.95 -20.49 -56.37
CA PHE A 187 -12.98 -21.51 -56.79
C PHE A 187 -12.45 -21.24 -58.19
N GLN A 188 -13.31 -20.85 -59.13
CA GLN A 188 -12.89 -20.38 -60.46
C GLN A 188 -11.95 -19.17 -60.36
N MET A 189 -12.25 -18.20 -59.48
CA MET A 189 -11.36 -17.07 -59.20
C MET A 189 -10.00 -17.52 -58.61
N LEU A 190 -10.00 -18.48 -57.68
CA LEU A 190 -8.76 -19.04 -57.10
C LEU A 190 -7.90 -19.74 -58.16
N VAL A 191 -8.49 -20.55 -59.04
CA VAL A 191 -7.77 -21.23 -60.14
C VAL A 191 -7.17 -20.21 -61.11
N SER A 192 -7.96 -19.24 -61.58
CA SER A 192 -7.47 -18.17 -62.46
C SER A 192 -6.34 -17.34 -61.83
N ALA A 193 -6.46 -17.03 -60.52
CA ALA A 193 -5.44 -16.29 -59.78
C ALA A 193 -4.17 -17.13 -59.53
N PHE A 194 -4.31 -18.44 -59.31
CA PHE A 194 -3.18 -19.38 -59.20
C PHE A 194 -2.41 -19.50 -60.53
N ASP A 195 -3.12 -19.65 -61.65
CA ASP A 195 -2.52 -19.66 -62.98
C ASP A 195 -1.82 -18.33 -63.31
N GLN A 196 -2.40 -17.20 -62.90
CA GLN A 196 -1.76 -15.88 -63.01
C GLN A 196 -0.50 -15.80 -62.14
N LEU A 197 -0.54 -16.25 -60.89
CA LEU A 197 0.60 -16.28 -59.98
C LEU A 197 1.75 -17.15 -60.53
N ASN A 198 1.43 -18.33 -61.09
CA ASN A 198 2.40 -19.24 -61.71
C ASN A 198 3.07 -18.60 -62.94
N ARG A 199 2.33 -17.83 -63.75
CA ARG A 199 2.89 -17.03 -64.86
C ARG A 199 3.77 -15.87 -64.37
N LEU A 200 3.36 -15.15 -63.32
CA LEU A 200 4.10 -13.99 -62.78
C LEU A 200 5.38 -14.38 -62.03
N ALA A 201 5.37 -15.51 -61.31
CA ALA A 201 6.56 -16.07 -60.68
C ALA A 201 7.68 -16.33 -61.69
N LYS A 202 7.33 -16.95 -62.83
CA LYS A 202 8.25 -17.25 -63.94
C LYS A 202 8.80 -16.01 -64.64
N SER A 203 8.04 -14.91 -64.72
CA SER A 203 8.49 -13.65 -65.32
C SER A 203 9.21 -12.70 -64.35
N ARG A 204 9.44 -13.12 -63.10
CA ARG A 204 10.11 -12.35 -62.03
C ARG A 204 9.49 -10.96 -61.73
N ARG A 205 8.21 -10.74 -62.06
CA ARG A 205 7.52 -9.44 -61.84
C ARG A 205 7.05 -9.29 -60.39
N TYR A 206 8.01 -9.14 -59.47
CA TYR A 206 7.80 -9.33 -58.03
C TYR A 206 6.68 -8.45 -57.41
N ARG A 207 6.53 -7.16 -57.79
CA ARG A 207 5.40 -6.32 -57.32
C ARG A 207 4.02 -6.91 -57.64
N GLU A 208 3.82 -7.44 -58.84
CA GLU A 208 2.55 -8.07 -59.24
C GLU A 208 2.40 -9.46 -58.63
N THR A 209 3.50 -10.21 -58.52
CA THR A 209 3.53 -11.51 -57.82
C THR A 209 3.07 -11.39 -56.37
N ALA A 210 3.49 -10.34 -55.65
CA ALA A 210 3.06 -10.08 -54.27
C ALA A 210 1.54 -9.82 -54.17
N GLN A 211 0.99 -9.02 -55.08
CA GLN A 211 -0.46 -8.74 -55.14
C GLN A 211 -1.27 -10.00 -55.48
N ALA A 212 -0.83 -10.77 -56.48
CA ALA A 212 -1.46 -12.03 -56.86
C ALA A 212 -1.39 -13.06 -55.72
N LEU A 213 -0.25 -13.17 -55.03
CA LEU A 213 -0.05 -14.04 -53.87
C LEU A 213 -0.98 -13.65 -52.69
N GLY A 214 -1.14 -12.35 -52.42
CA GLY A 214 -2.07 -11.84 -51.42
C GLY A 214 -3.52 -12.24 -51.73
N ALA A 215 -3.97 -12.03 -52.96
CA ALA A 215 -5.29 -12.44 -53.41
C ALA A 215 -5.50 -13.96 -53.36
N VAL A 216 -4.49 -14.74 -53.77
CA VAL A 216 -4.51 -16.22 -53.68
C VAL A 216 -4.55 -16.68 -52.22
N LYS A 217 -3.81 -16.07 -51.29
CA LYS A 217 -3.90 -16.39 -49.85
C LYS A 217 -5.27 -16.07 -49.27
N GLN A 218 -5.86 -14.92 -49.60
CA GLN A 218 -7.21 -14.56 -49.16
C GLN A 218 -8.26 -15.55 -49.69
N LEU A 219 -8.24 -15.86 -50.99
CA LEU A 219 -9.15 -16.84 -51.60
C LEU A 219 -8.95 -18.25 -51.02
N SER A 220 -7.69 -18.69 -50.87
CA SER A 220 -7.36 -19.99 -50.28
C SER A 220 -7.78 -20.10 -48.81
N SER A 221 -7.88 -18.99 -48.06
CA SER A 221 -8.34 -19.01 -46.66
C SER A 221 -9.80 -19.47 -46.54
N TYR A 222 -10.66 -19.05 -47.47
CA TYR A 222 -12.07 -19.46 -47.55
C TYR A 222 -12.22 -20.95 -47.89
N PHE A 223 -11.24 -21.55 -48.58
CA PHE A 223 -11.26 -22.96 -48.97
C PHE A 223 -10.64 -23.92 -47.95
N LYS A 224 -10.14 -23.45 -46.80
CA LYS A 224 -9.56 -24.31 -45.74
C LYS A 224 -10.53 -25.40 -45.24
N THR A 225 -11.82 -25.09 -45.15
CA THR A 225 -12.88 -26.05 -44.75
C THR A 225 -13.22 -27.07 -45.83
N TYR A 226 -12.82 -26.85 -47.08
CA TYR A 226 -13.07 -27.72 -48.23
C TYR A 226 -11.86 -28.61 -48.57
N GLY A 227 -10.91 -28.76 -47.64
CA GLY A 227 -9.66 -29.51 -47.84
C GLY A 227 -9.82 -31.00 -48.14
N SER A 228 -11.00 -31.57 -47.90
CA SER A 228 -11.37 -32.95 -48.29
C SER A 228 -11.68 -33.12 -49.79
N VAL A 229 -11.78 -32.03 -50.56
CA VAL A 229 -12.05 -32.09 -52.00
C VAL A 229 -10.73 -32.12 -52.77
N ASP A 230 -10.41 -33.20 -53.47
CA ASP A 230 -9.13 -33.42 -54.15
C ASP A 230 -8.67 -32.26 -55.04
N ARG A 231 -9.61 -31.64 -55.79
CA ARG A 231 -9.33 -30.49 -56.67
C ARG A 231 -8.94 -29.24 -55.87
N VAL A 232 -9.52 -29.03 -54.69
CA VAL A 232 -9.15 -27.94 -53.78
C VAL A 232 -7.81 -28.25 -53.12
N ALA A 233 -7.61 -29.49 -52.65
CA ALA A 233 -6.36 -29.95 -52.06
C ALA A 233 -5.17 -29.93 -53.05
N ALA A 234 -5.42 -30.15 -54.35
CA ALA A 234 -4.41 -30.04 -55.40
C ALA A 234 -3.98 -28.58 -55.65
N VAL A 235 -4.93 -27.65 -55.77
CA VAL A 235 -4.63 -26.22 -55.92
C VAL A 235 -3.95 -25.68 -54.66
N SER A 236 -4.41 -26.06 -53.47
CA SER A 236 -3.81 -25.67 -52.19
C SER A 236 -2.34 -26.11 -52.06
N ARG A 237 -2.02 -27.37 -52.44
CA ARG A 237 -0.64 -27.85 -52.52
C ARG A 237 0.19 -27.07 -53.54
N GLY A 238 -0.33 -26.89 -54.76
CA GLY A 238 0.35 -26.10 -55.79
C GLY A 238 0.64 -24.65 -55.37
N VAL A 239 -0.23 -24.04 -54.55
CA VAL A 239 0.01 -22.72 -53.95
C VAL A 239 1.18 -22.75 -52.96
N VAL A 240 1.32 -23.80 -52.14
CA VAL A 240 2.47 -23.98 -51.24
C VAL A 240 3.76 -24.27 -52.03
N ASP A 241 3.69 -25.10 -53.07
CA ASP A 241 4.84 -25.41 -53.94
C ASP A 241 5.35 -24.13 -54.62
N VAL A 242 4.46 -23.29 -55.15
CA VAL A 242 4.81 -21.99 -55.75
C VAL A 242 5.35 -21.00 -54.70
N GLN A 243 4.87 -21.03 -53.46
CA GLN A 243 5.45 -20.24 -52.36
C GLN A 243 6.88 -20.71 -52.03
N GLY A 244 7.15 -22.02 -52.03
CA GLY A 244 8.48 -22.58 -51.85
C GLY A 244 9.45 -22.21 -52.98
N VAL A 245 8.99 -22.29 -54.24
CA VAL A 245 9.77 -21.83 -55.41
C VAL A 245 10.06 -20.33 -55.33
N LEU A 246 9.06 -19.50 -55.00
CA LEU A 246 9.24 -18.05 -54.83
C LEU A 246 10.21 -17.72 -53.69
N ARG A 247 10.17 -18.43 -52.56
CA ARG A 247 11.14 -18.27 -51.46
C ARG A 247 12.56 -18.48 -51.96
N THR A 248 12.82 -19.62 -52.60
CA THR A 248 14.15 -19.99 -53.09
C THR A 248 14.63 -19.06 -54.20
N GLN A 249 13.75 -18.68 -55.12
CA GLN A 249 14.06 -17.74 -56.20
C GLN A 249 14.44 -16.36 -55.68
N VAL A 250 13.67 -15.81 -54.73
CA VAL A 250 13.99 -14.49 -54.13
C VAL A 250 15.28 -14.57 -53.31
N MET A 251 15.46 -15.59 -52.45
CA MET A 251 16.70 -15.75 -51.68
C MET A 251 17.95 -15.80 -52.58
N ARG A 252 17.89 -16.57 -53.68
CA ARG A 252 19.01 -16.64 -54.65
C ARG A 252 19.23 -15.31 -55.38
N ASP A 253 18.16 -14.60 -55.77
CA ASP A 253 18.29 -13.29 -56.40
C ASP A 253 18.88 -12.23 -55.45
N PHE A 254 18.65 -12.35 -54.12
CA PHE A 254 19.39 -11.60 -53.10
C PHE A 254 20.86 -12.02 -53.01
N GLU A 255 21.16 -13.33 -52.98
CA GLU A 255 22.54 -13.85 -52.97
C GLU A 255 23.35 -13.36 -54.18
N GLU A 256 22.79 -13.43 -55.39
CA GLU A 256 23.41 -12.94 -56.62
C GLU A 256 23.67 -11.42 -56.61
N ALA A 257 22.83 -10.63 -55.93
CA ALA A 257 22.98 -9.17 -55.84
C ALA A 257 23.95 -8.71 -54.73
N PHE A 258 24.15 -9.53 -53.69
CA PHE A 258 25.10 -9.25 -52.61
C PHE A 258 26.45 -9.97 -52.74
N ALA A 259 26.60 -10.89 -53.70
CA ALA A 259 27.87 -11.55 -54.01
C ALA A 259 28.95 -10.61 -54.58
N SER A 260 28.57 -9.49 -55.23
CA SER A 260 29.49 -8.49 -55.77
C SER A 260 28.83 -7.11 -55.86
N GLU A 261 29.56 -6.06 -55.53
CA GLU A 261 29.09 -4.67 -55.58
C GLU A 261 28.61 -4.27 -56.99
N ALA A 262 29.36 -4.68 -58.02
CA ALA A 262 29.00 -4.46 -59.42
C ALA A 262 27.73 -5.23 -59.85
N SER A 263 27.32 -6.27 -59.13
CA SER A 263 26.07 -7.00 -59.38
C SER A 263 24.84 -6.26 -58.86
N ARG A 264 24.99 -5.33 -57.90
CA ARG A 264 23.88 -4.63 -57.24
C ARG A 264 23.37 -3.43 -58.04
N VAL A 265 24.25 -2.78 -58.80
CA VAL A 265 23.95 -1.57 -59.58
C VAL A 265 22.72 -1.77 -60.47
N GLY A 266 21.70 -0.93 -60.27
CA GLY A 266 20.42 -0.98 -60.99
C GLY A 266 19.40 -2.02 -60.50
N LYS A 267 19.77 -2.96 -59.62
CA LYS A 267 18.85 -4.02 -59.13
C LYS A 267 18.04 -3.64 -57.89
N ASN A 268 18.39 -2.55 -57.18
CA ASN A 268 17.73 -2.17 -55.92
C ASN A 268 16.19 -2.13 -56.00
N GLY A 269 15.62 -1.61 -57.10
CA GLY A 269 14.17 -1.59 -57.31
C GLY A 269 13.55 -2.99 -57.45
N GLN A 270 14.25 -3.94 -58.09
CA GLN A 270 13.80 -5.32 -58.20
C GLN A 270 13.88 -6.05 -56.85
N LEU A 271 14.89 -5.74 -56.02
CA LEU A 271 15.02 -6.29 -54.67
C LEU A 271 13.96 -5.71 -53.71
N ALA A 272 13.66 -4.41 -53.81
CA ALA A 272 12.56 -3.79 -53.06
C ALA A 272 11.19 -4.38 -53.45
N ASP A 273 10.97 -4.66 -54.75
CA ASP A 273 9.80 -5.39 -55.22
C ASP A 273 9.75 -6.84 -54.68
N ALA A 274 10.92 -7.48 -54.50
CA ALA A 274 11.03 -8.82 -53.94
C ALA A 274 10.78 -8.87 -52.43
N CYS A 275 11.12 -7.81 -51.68
CA CYS A 275 10.73 -7.64 -50.28
C CYS A 275 9.19 -7.72 -50.10
N LEU A 276 8.41 -7.14 -51.03
CA LEU A 276 6.95 -7.25 -51.02
C LEU A 276 6.45 -8.70 -51.19
N VAL A 277 7.16 -9.52 -51.96
CA VAL A 277 6.85 -10.96 -52.11
C VAL A 277 7.15 -11.71 -50.82
N ILE A 278 8.23 -11.36 -50.11
CA ILE A 278 8.58 -11.95 -48.80
C ILE A 278 7.57 -11.57 -47.72
N ASP A 279 7.13 -10.30 -47.68
CA ASP A 279 6.07 -9.85 -46.76
C ASP A 279 4.76 -10.63 -47.01
N ALA A 280 4.38 -10.78 -48.28
CA ALA A 280 3.26 -11.62 -48.70
C ALA A 280 3.48 -13.14 -48.46
N LEU A 281 4.72 -13.61 -48.30
CA LEU A 281 5.07 -15.00 -47.97
C LEU A 281 4.90 -15.27 -46.47
N GLY A 282 5.35 -14.35 -45.61
CA GLY A 282 5.16 -14.36 -44.15
C GLY A 282 6.46 -14.37 -43.35
N GLU A 283 6.32 -14.36 -42.02
CA GLU A 283 7.42 -14.13 -41.07
C GLU A 283 8.57 -15.15 -41.18
N GLU A 284 8.29 -16.42 -41.48
CA GLU A 284 9.34 -17.43 -41.68
C GLU A 284 10.26 -17.12 -42.88
N ALA A 285 9.76 -16.41 -43.90
CA ALA A 285 10.57 -15.99 -45.05
C ALA A 285 11.38 -14.73 -44.69
N LYS A 286 10.74 -13.77 -44.02
CA LYS A 286 11.35 -12.54 -43.51
C LYS A 286 12.50 -12.84 -42.53
N ASN A 287 12.26 -13.69 -41.54
CA ASN A 287 13.26 -14.14 -40.58
C ASN A 287 14.39 -14.94 -41.26
N GLY A 288 14.07 -15.73 -42.30
CA GLY A 288 15.07 -16.43 -43.11
C GLY A 288 16.03 -15.47 -43.83
N LEU A 289 15.47 -14.45 -44.52
CA LEU A 289 16.26 -13.42 -45.18
C LEU A 289 17.09 -12.62 -44.17
N PHE A 290 16.49 -12.22 -43.04
CA PHE A 290 17.19 -11.50 -41.99
C PHE A 290 18.34 -12.31 -41.38
N SER A 291 18.13 -13.61 -41.13
CA SER A 291 19.17 -14.51 -40.61
C SER A 291 20.36 -14.57 -41.55
N TRP A 292 20.10 -14.83 -42.84
CA TRP A 292 21.09 -14.84 -43.91
C TRP A 292 21.83 -13.51 -44.03
N TYR A 293 21.11 -12.39 -44.10
CA TYR A 293 21.68 -11.05 -44.30
C TYR A 293 22.55 -10.62 -43.11
N THR A 294 22.10 -10.93 -41.89
CA THR A 294 22.86 -10.68 -40.65
C THR A 294 24.13 -11.53 -40.60
N VAL A 295 24.04 -12.81 -40.98
CA VAL A 295 25.22 -13.70 -41.06
C VAL A 295 26.19 -13.25 -42.16
N LEU A 296 25.70 -12.72 -43.29
CA LEU A 296 26.53 -12.18 -44.36
C LEU A 296 27.32 -10.96 -43.89
N LEU A 297 26.66 -9.95 -43.32
CA LEU A 297 27.34 -8.74 -42.83
C LEU A 297 28.28 -9.05 -41.65
N LEU A 298 27.88 -9.91 -40.72
CA LEU A 298 28.72 -10.31 -39.57
C LEU A 298 29.75 -11.40 -39.89
N ARG A 299 29.85 -11.87 -41.14
CA ARG A 299 30.83 -12.88 -41.55
C ARG A 299 32.26 -12.44 -41.25
N ASP A 300 32.57 -11.20 -41.59
CA ASP A 300 33.93 -10.66 -41.46
C ASP A 300 34.20 -10.12 -40.04
N TYR A 301 33.16 -9.77 -39.28
CA TYR A 301 33.24 -9.58 -37.81
C TYR A 301 33.75 -10.85 -37.11
N ARG A 302 33.14 -12.01 -37.41
CA ARG A 302 33.51 -13.31 -36.81
C ARG A 302 34.95 -13.73 -37.12
N LYS A 303 35.52 -13.28 -38.23
CA LYS A 303 36.94 -13.50 -38.58
C LYS A 303 37.89 -12.62 -37.75
N VAL A 304 37.59 -11.33 -37.65
CA VAL A 304 38.48 -10.35 -36.98
C VAL A 304 38.40 -10.46 -35.46
N PHE A 305 37.20 -10.62 -34.91
CA PHE A 305 36.93 -10.46 -33.47
C PHE A 305 36.57 -11.76 -32.74
N GLY A 306 36.56 -12.92 -33.40
CA GLY A 306 36.22 -14.20 -32.75
C GLY A 306 37.23 -14.60 -31.66
N SER A 307 36.77 -15.32 -30.63
CA SER A 307 37.46 -15.62 -29.36
C SER A 307 38.82 -16.37 -29.38
N ASN A 308 39.45 -16.54 -30.55
CA ASN A 308 40.84 -16.98 -30.71
C ASN A 308 41.75 -15.88 -31.33
N SER A 309 41.20 -14.71 -31.67
CA SER A 309 41.91 -13.54 -32.20
C SER A 309 42.34 -12.62 -31.06
N GLU A 310 43.52 -12.01 -31.19
CA GLU A 310 44.02 -10.96 -30.28
C GLU A 310 43.07 -9.76 -30.25
N ALA A 311 42.59 -9.32 -31.42
CA ALA A 311 41.57 -8.27 -31.53
C ALA A 311 40.20 -8.67 -30.94
N GLY A 312 40.02 -9.95 -30.57
CA GLY A 312 38.87 -10.46 -29.85
C GLY A 312 38.96 -10.31 -28.32
N GLN A 313 40.07 -9.81 -27.75
CA GLN A 313 40.19 -9.64 -26.30
C GLN A 313 39.34 -8.47 -25.75
N LEU A 314 39.26 -8.35 -24.42
CA LEU A 314 38.37 -7.41 -23.71
C LEU A 314 38.76 -5.95 -23.87
N ASP A 315 40.06 -5.67 -24.03
CA ASP A 315 40.62 -4.35 -24.34
C ASP A 315 40.08 -3.77 -25.66
N ASN A 316 39.82 -4.65 -26.64
CA ASN A 316 39.38 -4.31 -27.99
C ASN A 316 37.85 -4.14 -28.12
N ILE A 317 37.10 -4.15 -27.02
CA ILE A 317 35.63 -4.09 -27.06
C ILE A 317 35.10 -2.77 -27.66
N SER A 318 35.77 -1.64 -27.41
CA SER A 318 35.57 -0.37 -28.10
C SER A 318 35.63 -0.50 -29.64
N ARG A 319 36.57 -1.30 -30.15
CA ARG A 319 36.78 -1.55 -31.58
C ARG A 319 35.67 -2.41 -32.18
N ARG A 320 35.11 -3.37 -31.43
CA ARG A 320 33.92 -4.16 -31.84
C ARG A 320 32.72 -3.24 -32.10
N PHE A 321 32.41 -2.34 -31.16
CA PHE A 321 31.31 -1.39 -31.30
C PHE A 321 31.58 -0.34 -32.39
N ALA A 322 32.81 0.15 -32.53
CA ALA A 322 33.20 1.04 -33.61
C ALA A 322 33.10 0.38 -35.01
N TRP A 323 33.41 -0.92 -35.12
CA TRP A 323 33.22 -1.70 -36.33
C TRP A 323 31.73 -1.84 -36.67
N PHE A 324 30.88 -2.20 -35.71
CA PHE A 324 29.44 -2.34 -35.95
C PHE A 324 28.78 -1.00 -36.34
N ARG A 325 29.14 0.11 -35.70
CA ARG A 325 28.65 1.45 -36.06
C ARG A 325 28.93 1.82 -37.53
N ARG A 326 30.08 1.40 -38.08
CA ARG A 326 30.40 1.57 -39.51
C ARG A 326 29.47 0.73 -40.39
N ILE A 327 29.31 -0.56 -40.09
CA ILE A 327 28.47 -1.48 -40.88
C ILE A 327 26.98 -1.10 -40.81
N LEU A 328 26.49 -0.67 -39.65
CA LEU A 328 25.12 -0.17 -39.50
C LEU A 328 24.90 1.10 -40.34
N LYS A 329 25.89 2.01 -40.38
CA LYS A 329 25.84 3.18 -41.25
C LYS A 329 25.88 2.79 -42.74
N THR A 330 26.77 1.90 -43.16
CA THR A 330 26.82 1.38 -44.55
C THR A 330 25.50 0.72 -44.95
N HIS A 331 24.85 -0.02 -44.04
CA HIS A 331 23.51 -0.55 -44.26
C HIS A 331 22.48 0.58 -44.45
N GLU A 332 22.48 1.60 -43.59
CA GLU A 332 21.52 2.72 -43.65
C GLU A 332 21.70 3.59 -44.91
N ASP A 333 22.94 3.93 -45.26
CA ASP A 333 23.28 4.80 -46.39
C ASP A 333 23.07 4.10 -47.76
N GLU A 334 23.49 2.83 -47.90
CA GLU A 334 23.51 2.14 -49.21
C GLU A 334 22.31 1.19 -49.40
N ASN A 335 21.94 0.45 -48.36
CA ASN A 335 21.03 -0.70 -48.44
C ASN A 335 19.64 -0.41 -47.87
N GLY A 336 19.47 0.69 -47.10
CA GLY A 336 18.20 1.10 -46.50
C GLY A 336 17.08 1.36 -47.52
N THR A 337 17.43 1.63 -48.79
CA THR A 337 16.48 1.79 -49.90
C THR A 337 15.89 0.47 -50.43
N ILE A 338 16.50 -0.68 -50.10
CA ILE A 338 16.08 -2.01 -50.57
C ILE A 338 15.00 -2.61 -49.65
N PHE A 339 15.01 -2.26 -48.36
CA PHE A 339 14.13 -2.84 -47.35
C PHE A 339 12.99 -1.87 -46.97
N PRO A 340 11.74 -2.36 -46.76
CA PRO A 340 10.67 -1.54 -46.21
C PRO A 340 11.05 -0.97 -44.85
N SER A 341 10.81 0.32 -44.60
CA SER A 341 11.13 0.98 -43.32
C SER A 341 10.47 0.30 -42.12
N VAL A 342 9.24 -0.18 -42.29
CA VAL A 342 8.44 -0.97 -41.31
C VAL A 342 9.15 -2.25 -40.85
N TRP A 343 10.14 -2.75 -41.59
CA TRP A 343 10.91 -3.93 -41.21
C TRP A 343 12.05 -3.65 -40.21
N SER A 344 12.43 -2.38 -39.99
CA SER A 344 13.43 -1.95 -39.01
C SER A 344 14.72 -2.79 -39.02
N VAL A 345 15.24 -3.11 -40.21
CA VAL A 345 16.34 -4.08 -40.41
C VAL A 345 17.60 -3.71 -39.60
N GLY A 346 17.88 -2.42 -39.39
CA GLY A 346 18.98 -1.96 -38.52
C GLY A 346 18.87 -2.44 -37.07
N ALA A 347 17.65 -2.55 -36.52
CA ALA A 347 17.41 -3.08 -35.17
C ALA A 347 17.56 -4.62 -35.13
N VAL A 348 17.16 -5.32 -36.19
CA VAL A 348 17.37 -6.77 -36.34
C VAL A 348 18.88 -7.09 -36.44
N LEU A 349 19.63 -6.29 -37.20
CA LEU A 349 21.09 -6.36 -37.29
C LEU A 349 21.75 -6.09 -35.93
N ALA A 350 21.26 -5.11 -35.17
CA ALA A 350 21.73 -4.84 -33.82
C ALA A 350 21.46 -6.01 -32.85
N GLY A 351 20.27 -6.63 -32.94
CA GLY A 351 19.94 -7.85 -32.20
C GLY A 351 20.88 -9.00 -32.52
N GLY A 352 21.11 -9.29 -33.81
CA GLY A 352 22.03 -10.36 -34.22
C GLY A 352 23.51 -10.07 -33.92
N PHE A 353 23.93 -8.81 -33.98
CA PHE A 353 25.27 -8.39 -33.53
C PHE A 353 25.44 -8.56 -32.01
N SER A 354 24.40 -8.21 -31.23
CA SER A 354 24.42 -8.39 -29.78
C SER A 354 24.49 -9.87 -29.42
N GLU A 355 23.73 -10.75 -30.07
CA GLU A 355 23.80 -12.21 -29.87
C GLU A 355 25.19 -12.78 -30.20
N VAL A 356 25.76 -12.45 -31.35
CA VAL A 356 27.10 -12.95 -31.73
C VAL A 356 28.19 -12.42 -30.80
N THR A 357 28.10 -11.15 -30.37
CA THR A 357 29.08 -10.53 -29.46
C THR A 357 28.93 -11.06 -28.04
N ARG A 358 27.71 -11.32 -27.57
CA ARG A 358 27.41 -11.89 -26.25
C ARG A 358 27.95 -13.31 -26.12
N ASP A 359 27.71 -14.17 -27.10
CA ASP A 359 28.21 -15.56 -27.11
C ASP A 359 29.75 -15.61 -27.22
N ASP A 360 30.37 -14.68 -27.96
CA ASP A 360 31.82 -14.59 -28.10
C ASP A 360 32.51 -14.01 -26.85
N LEU A 361 31.99 -12.92 -26.27
CA LEU A 361 32.46 -12.38 -24.99
C LEU A 361 32.33 -13.40 -23.85
N LYS A 362 31.31 -14.27 -23.89
CA LYS A 362 31.17 -15.37 -22.93
C LYS A 362 32.35 -16.35 -23.01
N SER A 363 32.78 -16.71 -24.22
CA SER A 363 33.99 -17.53 -24.45
C SER A 363 35.26 -16.81 -23.95
N VAL A 364 35.40 -15.51 -24.26
CA VAL A 364 36.57 -14.71 -23.85
C VAL A 364 36.65 -14.56 -22.32
N LEU A 365 35.55 -14.23 -21.64
CA LEU A 365 35.51 -14.10 -20.18
C LEU A 365 35.76 -15.44 -19.47
N GLN A 366 35.23 -16.56 -20.00
CA GLN A 366 35.52 -17.89 -19.46
C GLN A 366 37.01 -18.26 -19.55
N LYS A 367 37.70 -17.83 -20.61
CA LYS A 367 39.17 -18.01 -20.73
C LYS A 367 39.96 -17.04 -19.85
N ALA A 368 39.50 -15.79 -19.69
CA ALA A 368 40.20 -14.73 -18.97
C ALA A 368 40.02 -14.78 -17.44
N ALA A 369 38.97 -15.44 -16.95
CA ALA A 369 38.57 -15.50 -15.55
C ALA A 369 39.71 -15.62 -14.50
N PRO A 370 40.70 -16.54 -14.60
CA PRO A 370 41.71 -16.72 -13.55
C PRO A 370 42.76 -15.59 -13.48
N GLY A 371 42.79 -14.65 -14.43
CA GLY A 371 43.73 -13.52 -14.45
C GLY A 371 43.06 -12.16 -14.69
N LEU A 372 41.74 -12.08 -14.50
CA LEU A 372 40.94 -10.94 -14.91
C LEU A 372 41.13 -9.73 -13.97
N GLN A 373 41.70 -8.65 -14.50
CA GLN A 373 41.84 -7.38 -13.77
C GLN A 373 40.50 -6.65 -13.65
N VAL A 374 40.16 -6.21 -12.43
CA VAL A 374 38.90 -5.50 -12.15
C VAL A 374 38.75 -4.24 -13.00
N GLY A 375 39.81 -3.43 -13.15
CA GLY A 375 39.76 -2.21 -13.97
C GLY A 375 39.32 -2.47 -15.42
N LEU A 376 39.94 -3.45 -16.08
CA LEU A 376 39.61 -3.86 -17.45
C LEU A 376 38.18 -4.42 -17.56
N LEU A 377 37.75 -5.21 -16.57
CA LEU A 377 36.39 -5.74 -16.48
C LEU A 377 35.35 -4.60 -16.38
N LEU A 378 35.59 -3.61 -15.50
CA LEU A 378 34.67 -2.48 -15.32
C LEU A 378 34.65 -1.56 -16.54
N GLU A 379 35.79 -1.30 -17.18
CA GLU A 379 35.86 -0.51 -18.40
C GLU A 379 35.10 -1.18 -19.54
N ALA A 380 35.33 -2.48 -19.77
CA ALA A 380 34.66 -3.24 -20.82
C ALA A 380 33.13 -3.31 -20.62
N LEU A 381 32.68 -3.50 -19.38
CA LEU A 381 31.25 -3.45 -19.04
C LEU A 381 30.67 -2.04 -19.24
N GLY A 382 31.37 -0.98 -18.78
CA GLY A 382 30.94 0.41 -18.95
C GLY A 382 30.80 0.81 -20.43
N GLN A 383 31.77 0.44 -21.27
CA GLN A 383 31.70 0.64 -22.72
C GLN A 383 30.54 -0.15 -23.36
N THR A 384 30.23 -1.34 -22.85
CA THR A 384 29.08 -2.15 -23.30
C THR A 384 27.76 -1.48 -22.96
N VAL A 385 27.55 -1.06 -21.71
CA VAL A 385 26.31 -0.42 -21.25
C VAL A 385 26.06 0.94 -21.95
N GLU A 386 27.11 1.70 -22.27
CA GLU A 386 26.95 2.92 -23.10
C GLU A 386 26.50 2.57 -24.53
N PHE A 387 27.03 1.52 -25.15
CA PHE A 387 26.62 1.08 -26.49
C PHE A 387 25.19 0.52 -26.53
N GLU A 388 24.76 -0.25 -25.52
CA GLU A 388 23.37 -0.72 -25.39
C GLU A 388 22.39 0.47 -25.28
N ARG A 389 22.80 1.51 -24.53
CA ARG A 389 22.07 2.77 -24.37
C ARG A 389 22.12 3.67 -25.63
N GLU A 390 23.20 3.66 -26.38
CA GLU A 390 23.32 4.32 -27.70
C GLU A 390 22.30 3.73 -28.69
N LEU A 391 22.27 2.40 -28.82
CA LEU A 391 21.33 1.70 -29.71
C LEU A 391 19.87 1.89 -29.28
N SER A 392 19.59 1.84 -27.97
CA SER A 392 18.24 2.08 -27.43
C SER A 392 17.73 3.48 -27.78
N ARG A 393 18.60 4.50 -27.66
CA ARG A 393 18.29 5.88 -28.09
C ARG A 393 18.08 5.97 -29.60
N LYS A 394 18.96 5.34 -30.41
CA LYS A 394 18.90 5.41 -31.88
C LYS A 394 17.61 4.81 -32.45
N PHE A 395 17.13 3.70 -31.90
CA PHE A 395 15.92 3.02 -32.38
C PHE A 395 14.66 3.35 -31.57
N THR A 396 14.74 4.18 -30.53
CA THR A 396 13.63 4.50 -29.61
C THR A 396 12.94 3.27 -28.98
N LEU A 397 13.70 2.19 -28.78
CA LEU A 397 13.23 0.90 -28.28
C LEU A 397 14.11 0.42 -27.11
N PRO A 398 13.55 -0.27 -26.08
CA PRO A 398 14.36 -0.88 -25.02
C PRO A 398 15.35 -1.91 -25.58
N PHE A 399 16.57 -1.95 -25.04
CA PHE A 399 17.62 -2.83 -25.56
C PHE A 399 17.23 -4.31 -25.54
N ASP A 400 16.50 -4.77 -24.50
CA ASP A 400 16.04 -6.16 -24.41
C ASP A 400 15.11 -6.54 -25.58
N TYR A 401 14.31 -5.60 -26.07
CA TYR A 401 13.49 -5.80 -27.27
C TYR A 401 14.37 -5.86 -28.53
N ILE A 402 15.38 -4.99 -28.66
CA ILE A 402 16.36 -5.03 -29.77
C ILE A 402 17.13 -6.36 -29.77
N ALA A 403 17.59 -6.83 -28.62
CA ALA A 403 18.20 -8.15 -28.45
C ALA A 403 17.20 -9.28 -28.78
N SER A 404 15.91 -9.10 -28.46
CA SER A 404 14.87 -10.07 -28.81
C SER A 404 14.64 -10.22 -30.31
N LEU A 405 14.83 -9.14 -31.09
CA LEU A 405 14.66 -9.09 -32.55
C LEU A 405 15.75 -9.84 -33.34
N SER A 406 16.72 -10.50 -32.70
CA SER A 406 17.73 -11.30 -33.41
C SER A 406 17.08 -12.38 -34.30
N ALA A 407 17.31 -12.29 -35.60
CA ALA A 407 16.97 -13.33 -36.57
C ALA A 407 18.05 -14.43 -36.70
N VAL A 408 19.18 -14.31 -35.98
CA VAL A 408 20.25 -15.32 -35.97
C VAL A 408 19.84 -16.57 -35.16
N ARG A 409 18.73 -16.48 -34.39
CA ARG A 409 18.08 -17.57 -33.64
C ARG A 409 17.68 -18.77 -34.52
N SER A 410 18.59 -19.71 -34.74
CA SER A 410 18.23 -21.06 -35.17
C SER A 410 18.08 -21.99 -33.95
N GLY A 411 16.83 -22.34 -33.61
CA GLY A 411 16.50 -23.40 -32.64
C GLY A 411 16.74 -23.15 -31.15
N ARG A 412 17.35 -22.03 -30.72
CA ARG A 412 17.58 -21.74 -29.30
C ARG A 412 16.40 -21.03 -28.63
N SER A 413 15.59 -21.80 -27.88
CA SER A 413 14.61 -21.26 -26.95
C SER A 413 15.29 -20.89 -25.63
N GLY A 414 15.42 -19.58 -25.38
CA GLY A 414 15.97 -19.02 -24.14
C GLY A 414 15.72 -17.51 -24.06
N PRO A 415 15.70 -16.93 -22.84
CA PRO A 415 15.51 -15.49 -22.67
C PRO A 415 16.67 -14.73 -23.31
N THR A 416 16.36 -13.76 -24.17
CA THR A 416 17.37 -12.89 -24.79
C THR A 416 17.82 -11.84 -23.79
N ALA A 417 18.85 -12.18 -23.02
CA ALA A 417 19.58 -11.25 -22.18
C ALA A 417 20.46 -10.28 -23.01
N PRO A 418 20.73 -9.07 -22.48
CA PRO A 418 21.65 -8.11 -23.07
C PRO A 418 23.11 -8.63 -23.11
N ILE A 419 24.02 -7.87 -23.74
CA ILE A 419 25.45 -8.17 -23.78
C ILE A 419 26.05 -7.97 -22.38
N SER A 420 25.63 -6.92 -21.67
CA SER A 420 26.02 -6.61 -20.29
C SER A 420 25.78 -7.77 -19.30
N ALA A 421 24.76 -8.60 -19.52
CA ALA A 421 24.46 -9.76 -18.67
C ALA A 421 25.57 -10.84 -18.64
N VAL A 422 26.49 -10.87 -19.61
CA VAL A 422 27.61 -11.83 -19.62
C VAL A 422 28.64 -11.52 -18.53
N PHE A 423 28.72 -10.26 -18.11
CA PHE A 423 29.68 -9.80 -17.10
C PHE A 423 29.19 -10.05 -15.67
N GLU A 424 27.87 -10.20 -15.44
CA GLU A 424 27.28 -10.39 -14.10
C GLU A 424 27.95 -11.50 -13.25
N PRO A 425 28.28 -12.70 -13.77
CA PRO A 425 28.94 -13.76 -12.98
C PRO A 425 30.37 -13.41 -12.54
N TYR A 426 31.02 -12.44 -13.18
CA TYR A 426 32.41 -12.05 -12.90
C TYR A 426 32.52 -10.80 -12.02
N LEU A 427 31.40 -10.11 -11.74
CA LEU A 427 31.37 -8.95 -10.85
C LEU A 427 31.63 -9.30 -9.37
N GLY A 428 31.65 -10.59 -9.00
CA GLY A 428 32.18 -11.02 -7.70
C GLY A 428 33.60 -10.51 -7.45
N ILE A 429 34.47 -10.53 -8.48
CA ILE A 429 35.87 -10.05 -8.39
C ILE A 429 35.94 -8.55 -8.04
N PHE A 430 34.94 -7.76 -8.45
CA PHE A 430 34.83 -6.35 -8.04
C PHE A 430 34.44 -6.22 -6.56
N VAL A 431 33.51 -7.05 -6.08
CA VAL A 431 33.10 -7.10 -4.66
C VAL A 431 34.26 -7.55 -3.78
N ASP A 432 35.00 -8.58 -4.17
CA ASP A 432 36.22 -9.05 -3.48
C ASP A 432 37.30 -7.96 -3.40
N ALA A 433 37.45 -7.16 -4.46
CA ALA A 433 38.36 -6.01 -4.46
C ALA A 433 37.88 -4.88 -3.53
N GLN A 434 36.57 -4.66 -3.40
CA GLN A 434 36.04 -3.69 -2.42
C GLN A 434 36.26 -4.22 -0.98
N ASP A 435 36.01 -5.52 -0.74
CA ASP A 435 36.24 -6.18 0.55
C ASP A 435 37.71 -6.07 1.00
N LYS A 436 38.65 -6.28 0.07
CA LYS A 436 40.08 -6.08 0.35
C LYS A 436 40.40 -4.61 0.65
N THR A 437 39.89 -3.67 -0.15
CA THR A 437 40.17 -2.24 0.04
C THR A 437 39.65 -1.74 1.39
N LEU A 438 38.48 -2.23 1.81
CA LEU A 438 37.92 -2.00 3.15
C LEU A 438 38.77 -2.65 4.25
N SER A 439 39.29 -3.85 4.04
CA SER A 439 40.24 -4.49 4.97
C SER A 439 41.50 -3.66 5.20
N ASP A 440 42.08 -3.12 4.13
CA ASP A 440 43.30 -2.31 4.20
C ASP A 440 43.03 -0.97 4.93
N MET A 441 41.88 -0.32 4.68
CA MET A 441 41.45 0.88 5.42
C MET A 441 41.16 0.60 6.91
N MET A 442 40.52 -0.52 7.25
CA MET A 442 40.27 -0.91 8.65
C MET A 442 41.57 -1.22 9.40
N GLY A 443 42.57 -1.79 8.73
CA GLY A 443 43.93 -1.93 9.26
C GLY A 443 44.58 -0.58 9.60
N ALA A 444 44.37 0.44 8.76
CA ALA A 444 44.81 1.80 9.05
C ALA A 444 44.04 2.42 10.24
N PHE A 445 42.70 2.35 10.26
CA PHE A 445 41.87 2.95 11.32
C PHE A 445 42.11 2.34 12.71
N THR A 446 42.34 1.02 12.78
CA THR A 446 42.70 0.33 14.03
C THR A 446 44.13 0.67 14.48
N SER A 447 45.06 0.88 13.56
CA SER A 447 46.42 1.32 13.87
C SER A 447 46.47 2.78 14.35
N SER A 448 45.60 3.65 13.82
CA SER A 448 45.54 5.08 14.18
C SER A 448 44.88 5.36 15.53
N ARG A 449 44.45 4.36 16.31
CA ARG A 449 43.87 4.55 17.67
C ARG A 449 44.74 5.41 18.61
N VAL A 450 46.07 5.40 18.41
CA VAL A 450 47.02 6.20 19.21
C VAL A 450 46.98 7.70 18.88
N SER A 451 46.40 8.08 17.73
CA SER A 451 46.29 9.46 17.26
C SER A 451 44.85 9.99 17.29
N ILE A 452 43.99 9.45 18.16
CA ILE A 452 42.69 10.05 18.51
C ILE A 452 42.92 11.24 19.47
N SER A 453 43.74 12.20 19.04
CA SER A 453 43.72 13.55 19.61
C SER A 453 42.42 14.21 19.17
N PRO A 454 41.62 14.78 20.08
CA PRO A 454 40.53 15.65 19.66
C PRO A 454 41.14 16.83 18.88
N SER A 455 40.69 17.02 17.64
CA SER A 455 40.93 18.25 16.89
C SER A 455 40.36 19.46 17.65
N ASP A 456 40.79 20.68 17.31
CA ASP A 456 40.40 21.92 18.00
C ASP A 456 38.87 22.15 18.14
N ASN A 457 38.06 21.43 17.35
CA ASN A 457 36.62 21.26 17.55
C ASN A 457 36.32 19.99 18.38
N PRO A 458 36.01 20.08 19.69
CA PRO A 458 35.64 18.91 20.51
C PRO A 458 34.31 18.27 20.10
N SER A 459 33.47 19.02 19.39
CA SER A 459 32.20 18.60 18.79
C SER A 459 32.35 17.59 17.64
N ALA A 460 33.52 17.52 16.99
CA ALA A 460 33.66 16.85 15.70
C ALA A 460 33.44 15.32 15.75
N VAL A 461 33.18 14.74 14.57
CA VAL A 461 33.10 13.30 14.32
C VAL A 461 34.44 12.77 13.81
N LEU A 462 34.79 11.51 14.10
CA LEU A 462 36.04 10.87 13.64
C LEU A 462 36.13 10.86 12.08
N PRO A 463 37.22 11.40 11.48
CA PRO A 463 37.42 11.40 10.02
C PRO A 463 37.39 10.01 9.38
N SER A 464 37.81 8.96 10.09
CA SER A 464 37.71 7.57 9.62
C SER A 464 36.29 7.14 9.26
N SER A 465 35.27 7.72 9.91
CA SER A 465 33.87 7.44 9.56
C SER A 465 33.42 8.18 8.31
N THR A 466 33.87 9.43 8.09
CA THR A 466 33.48 10.20 6.90
C THR A 466 34.16 9.66 5.65
N GLU A 467 35.41 9.20 5.76
CA GLU A 467 36.13 8.45 4.72
C GLU A 467 35.42 7.12 4.38
N LEU A 468 35.02 6.33 5.40
CA LEU A 468 34.30 5.07 5.22
C LEU A 468 32.97 5.25 4.47
N PHE A 469 32.12 6.19 4.93
CA PHE A 469 30.82 6.42 4.30
C PHE A 469 30.93 7.13 2.94
N TYR A 470 31.99 7.91 2.69
CA TYR A 470 32.32 8.40 1.35
C TYR A 470 32.66 7.24 0.41
N PHE A 471 33.54 6.33 0.81
CA PHE A 471 33.89 5.14 0.04
C PHE A 471 32.66 4.27 -0.25
N TYR A 472 31.81 4.00 0.74
CA TYR A 472 30.56 3.25 0.55
C TYR A 472 29.61 3.92 -0.46
N ARG A 473 29.49 5.26 -0.43
CA ARG A 473 28.67 6.00 -1.39
C ARG A 473 29.25 5.88 -2.81
N GLU A 474 30.55 6.04 -2.97
CA GLU A 474 31.18 5.99 -4.30
C GLU A 474 31.18 4.56 -4.88
N ALA A 475 31.51 3.54 -4.08
CA ALA A 475 31.47 2.14 -4.50
C ALA A 475 30.03 1.68 -4.82
N LEU A 476 29.02 2.15 -4.07
CA LEU A 476 27.60 1.94 -4.37
C LEU A 476 27.22 2.58 -5.71
N GLU A 477 27.58 3.84 -5.93
CA GLU A 477 27.30 4.53 -7.19
C GLU A 477 28.00 3.89 -8.40
N ARG A 478 29.25 3.43 -8.24
CA ARG A 478 29.96 2.65 -9.27
C ARG A 478 29.20 1.35 -9.55
N CYS A 479 28.89 0.57 -8.51
CA CYS A 479 28.21 -0.72 -8.66
C CYS A 479 26.83 -0.58 -9.32
N ALA A 480 26.00 0.37 -8.87
CA ALA A 480 24.64 0.58 -9.40
C ALA A 480 24.62 1.08 -10.87
N LYS A 481 25.73 1.62 -11.39
CA LYS A 481 25.91 1.95 -12.83
C LYS A 481 26.25 0.71 -13.68
N LEU A 482 26.61 -0.42 -13.05
CA LEU A 482 27.13 -1.64 -13.68
C LEU A 482 26.18 -2.85 -13.51
N SER A 483 25.60 -3.04 -12.32
CA SER A 483 24.59 -4.07 -12.05
C SER A 483 23.70 -3.71 -10.85
N VAL A 484 22.43 -4.12 -10.95
CA VAL A 484 21.33 -3.85 -10.01
C VAL A 484 20.90 -5.13 -9.23
N LYS A 485 21.52 -6.27 -9.56
CA LYS A 485 21.14 -7.61 -9.08
C LYS A 485 22.12 -8.14 -8.02
N GLN A 486 22.40 -9.44 -8.04
CA GLN A 486 23.23 -10.18 -7.09
C GLN A 486 24.54 -9.47 -6.66
N PRO A 487 25.37 -8.85 -7.54
CA PRO A 487 26.60 -8.19 -7.10
C PRO A 487 26.37 -7.02 -6.14
N LEU A 488 25.25 -6.31 -6.26
CA LEU A 488 24.87 -5.20 -5.38
C LEU A 488 24.44 -5.71 -3.99
N LEU A 489 23.79 -6.88 -3.95
CA LEU A 489 23.46 -7.59 -2.71
C LEU A 489 24.72 -8.15 -2.02
N ASP A 490 25.70 -8.62 -2.78
CA ASP A 490 26.97 -9.10 -2.23
C ASP A 490 27.85 -7.93 -1.74
N LEU A 491 27.83 -6.79 -2.41
CA LEU A 491 28.41 -5.53 -1.90
C LEU A 491 27.75 -5.10 -0.57
N CYS A 492 26.43 -5.26 -0.43
CA CYS A 492 25.74 -5.02 0.85
C CYS A 492 26.23 -5.96 1.97
N LYS A 493 26.54 -7.23 1.68
CA LYS A 493 27.16 -8.15 2.67
C LYS A 493 28.54 -7.67 3.11
N VAL A 494 29.35 -7.16 2.19
CA VAL A 494 30.66 -6.54 2.49
C VAL A 494 30.48 -5.32 3.38
N TYR A 495 29.50 -4.45 3.10
CA TYR A 495 29.21 -3.28 3.95
C TYR A 495 28.77 -3.69 5.37
N ARG A 496 27.94 -4.73 5.52
CA ARG A 496 27.57 -5.28 6.84
C ARG A 496 28.79 -5.72 7.65
N LYS A 497 29.65 -6.56 7.03
CA LYS A 497 30.89 -7.06 7.62
C LYS A 497 31.75 -5.92 8.18
N TRP A 498 32.00 -4.89 7.38
CA TRP A 498 32.91 -3.80 7.76
C TRP A 498 32.26 -2.73 8.64
N LEU A 499 30.94 -2.52 8.59
CA LEU A 499 30.22 -1.72 9.60
C LEU A 499 30.30 -2.36 10.99
N LYS A 500 30.11 -3.69 11.09
CA LYS A 500 30.28 -4.44 12.35
C LYS A 500 31.71 -4.33 12.88
N VAL A 501 32.73 -4.57 12.05
CA VAL A 501 34.14 -4.42 12.44
C VAL A 501 34.46 -2.98 12.87
N TYR A 502 33.91 -1.97 12.20
CA TYR A 502 34.11 -0.57 12.61
C TYR A 502 33.48 -0.29 13.99
N ALA A 503 32.26 -0.78 14.25
CA ALA A 503 31.61 -0.62 15.55
C ALA A 503 32.36 -1.35 16.68
N GLU A 504 32.75 -2.61 16.46
CA GLU A 504 33.38 -3.46 17.48
C GLU A 504 34.87 -3.11 17.68
N ASP A 505 35.68 -3.12 16.61
CA ASP A 505 37.12 -2.94 16.72
C ASP A 505 37.57 -1.47 16.71
N VAL A 506 36.90 -0.56 15.99
CA VAL A 506 37.35 0.85 15.95
C VAL A 506 36.69 1.65 17.08
N LEU A 507 35.36 1.63 17.18
CA LEU A 507 34.64 2.47 18.15
C LEU A 507 34.62 1.88 19.57
N ALA A 508 34.06 0.70 19.77
CA ALA A 508 34.03 0.08 21.10
C ALA A 508 35.45 -0.26 21.59
N GLY A 509 36.35 -0.68 20.69
CA GLY A 509 37.78 -0.86 20.95
C GLY A 509 38.52 0.42 21.40
N ALA A 510 37.99 1.62 21.17
CA ALA A 510 38.53 2.88 21.69
C ALA A 510 38.00 3.27 23.08
N LEU A 511 36.94 2.60 23.57
CA LEU A 511 36.38 2.80 24.92
C LEU A 511 37.01 1.87 25.97
N VAL A 512 37.76 0.85 25.57
CA VAL A 512 38.40 -0.11 26.48
C VAL A 512 39.64 0.53 27.12
N LYS A 513 39.55 0.82 28.43
CA LYS A 513 40.63 1.44 29.21
C LYS A 513 41.90 0.58 29.23
N THR A 514 43.04 1.20 28.95
CA THR A 514 44.36 0.69 29.35
C THR A 514 44.44 0.69 30.89
N ASP A 515 44.93 -0.40 31.50
CA ASP A 515 44.77 -0.66 32.94
C ASP A 515 45.44 0.41 33.84
N ARG A 516 44.61 1.26 34.46
CA ARG A 516 45.04 2.42 35.28
C ARG A 516 45.06 2.13 36.78
N ARG A 517 45.60 0.97 37.17
CA ARG A 517 45.75 0.51 38.57
C ARG A 517 46.76 1.30 39.43
N SER A 518 47.06 2.56 39.06
CA SER A 518 48.14 3.38 39.62
C SER A 518 47.82 4.89 39.68
N VAL A 519 46.56 5.30 39.49
CA VAL A 519 46.16 6.73 39.42
C VAL A 519 44.98 7.07 40.33
N GLU A 520 44.88 6.40 41.48
CA GLU A 520 43.95 6.78 42.54
C GLU A 520 44.30 8.18 43.06
N GLY A 521 43.34 9.12 43.05
CA GLY A 521 43.51 10.45 43.64
C GLY A 521 43.90 11.61 42.71
N ARG A 522 43.88 11.44 41.37
CA ARG A 522 43.77 12.58 40.44
C ARG A 522 42.35 12.70 39.89
N GLY A 523 41.94 13.92 39.57
CA GLY A 523 40.59 14.24 39.07
C GLY A 523 40.30 13.70 37.66
N PRO A 524 39.10 13.97 37.11
CA PRO A 524 38.58 13.35 35.88
C PRO A 524 39.56 13.47 34.72
N SER A 525 39.86 12.35 34.04
CA SER A 525 40.83 12.36 32.95
C SER A 525 40.20 12.87 31.66
N LEU A 526 40.39 14.18 31.43
CA LEU A 526 39.87 14.96 30.31
C LEU A 526 39.96 14.24 28.95
N HIS A 527 41.09 13.59 28.66
CA HIS A 527 41.29 12.83 27.43
C HIS A 527 40.29 11.68 27.27
N GLU A 528 40.01 10.89 28.32
CA GLU A 528 39.10 9.74 28.20
C GLU A 528 37.64 10.21 28.06
N LEU A 529 37.27 11.32 28.70
CA LEU A 529 35.99 11.98 28.48
C LEU A 529 35.84 12.50 27.05
N GLN A 530 36.87 13.16 26.51
CA GLN A 530 36.90 13.65 25.13
C GLN A 530 36.82 12.49 24.13
N THR A 531 37.58 11.40 24.34
CA THR A 531 37.48 10.18 23.51
C THR A 531 36.07 9.58 23.58
N ALA A 532 35.44 9.49 24.76
CA ALA A 532 34.09 8.95 24.88
C ALA A 532 33.02 9.84 24.21
N CYS A 533 33.16 11.17 24.26
CA CYS A 533 32.26 12.09 23.55
C CYS A 533 32.43 12.01 22.02
N LEU A 534 33.68 11.96 21.53
CA LEU A 534 34.03 11.79 20.13
C LEU A 534 33.53 10.44 19.55
N VAL A 535 33.65 9.35 20.31
CA VAL A 535 33.08 8.04 19.95
C VAL A 535 31.56 8.07 19.99
N LEU A 536 30.93 8.79 20.92
CA LEU A 536 29.47 8.97 20.99
C LEU A 536 28.93 9.70 19.75
N ASN A 537 29.51 10.86 19.39
CA ASN A 537 29.11 11.60 18.19
C ASN A 537 29.34 10.75 16.93
N THR A 538 30.46 10.02 16.87
CA THR A 538 30.76 9.14 15.72
C THR A 538 29.79 7.97 15.60
N ALA A 539 29.43 7.29 16.70
CA ALA A 539 28.49 6.18 16.67
C ALA A 539 27.09 6.64 16.20
N GLU A 540 26.63 7.78 16.66
CA GLU A 540 25.37 8.40 16.21
C GLU A 540 25.44 8.83 14.73
N TYR A 541 26.55 9.44 14.29
CA TYR A 541 26.76 9.76 12.87
C TYR A 541 26.75 8.51 11.98
N CYS A 542 27.38 7.42 12.43
CA CYS A 542 27.36 6.12 11.75
C CYS A 542 25.94 5.51 11.72
N LEU A 543 25.14 5.68 12.76
CA LEU A 543 23.74 5.23 12.82
C LEU A 543 22.84 5.97 11.81
N GLU A 544 22.98 7.29 11.72
CA GLU A 544 22.23 8.10 10.75
C GLU A 544 22.67 7.79 9.31
N THR A 545 23.98 7.80 9.05
CA THR A 545 24.52 7.55 7.69
C THR A 545 24.35 6.10 7.23
N ALA A 546 24.35 5.10 8.13
CA ALA A 546 23.96 3.73 7.80
C ALA A 546 22.47 3.63 7.43
N THR A 547 21.60 4.45 8.02
CA THR A 547 20.18 4.52 7.62
C THR A 547 20.02 5.11 6.23
N GLN A 548 20.68 6.25 5.95
CA GLN A 548 20.71 6.84 4.60
C GLN A 548 21.32 5.88 3.55
N LEU A 549 22.30 5.05 3.94
CA LEU A 549 22.93 4.04 3.07
C LEU A 549 21.99 2.87 2.77
N GLU A 550 21.23 2.39 3.76
CA GLU A 550 20.21 1.35 3.59
C GLU A 550 19.11 1.81 2.62
N GLU A 551 18.58 3.02 2.81
CA GLU A 551 17.61 3.64 1.90
C GLU A 551 18.15 3.69 0.46
N ARG A 552 19.39 4.16 0.28
CA ARG A 552 20.04 4.24 -1.04
C ARG A 552 20.36 2.88 -1.66
N LEU A 553 20.58 1.83 -0.87
CA LEU A 553 20.68 0.45 -1.39
C LEU A 553 19.30 -0.05 -1.85
N ILE A 554 18.24 0.17 -1.05
CA ILE A 554 16.86 -0.23 -1.37
C ILE A 554 16.32 0.54 -2.59
N GLU A 555 16.66 1.82 -2.78
CA GLU A 555 16.36 2.57 -4.00
C GLU A 555 16.92 1.91 -5.26
N LYS A 556 18.17 1.42 -5.19
CA LYS A 556 18.96 1.04 -6.38
C LYS A 556 18.91 -0.44 -6.73
N ILE A 557 18.53 -1.33 -5.80
CA ILE A 557 18.44 -2.78 -6.04
C ILE A 557 17.13 -3.20 -6.71
N ASP A 558 17.17 -4.31 -7.44
CA ASP A 558 16.01 -4.92 -8.10
C ASP A 558 14.92 -5.38 -7.10
N ALA A 559 13.66 -5.39 -7.54
CA ALA A 559 12.49 -5.59 -6.69
C ALA A 559 12.54 -6.91 -5.88
N ASP A 560 12.93 -8.00 -6.53
CA ASP A 560 13.01 -9.35 -5.94
C ASP A 560 14.04 -9.46 -4.80
N LEU A 561 15.01 -8.54 -4.73
CA LEU A 561 16.12 -8.59 -3.77
C LEU A 561 16.00 -7.54 -2.64
N LYS A 562 15.08 -6.56 -2.74
CA LYS A 562 14.91 -5.50 -1.71
C LYS A 562 14.71 -6.07 -0.31
N ALA A 563 13.95 -7.15 -0.16
CA ALA A 563 13.68 -7.80 1.13
C ALA A 563 14.93 -8.43 1.81
N GLN A 564 16.06 -8.56 1.10
CA GLN A 564 17.32 -9.07 1.64
C GLN A 564 18.30 -7.94 2.02
N VAL A 565 17.93 -6.68 1.78
CA VAL A 565 18.72 -5.48 2.08
C VAL A 565 18.18 -4.83 3.36
N SER A 566 18.74 -5.23 4.50
CA SER A 566 18.69 -4.45 5.74
C SER A 566 20.07 -4.31 6.41
N LEU A 567 20.27 -3.24 7.18
CA LEU A 567 21.44 -2.96 8.02
C LEU A 567 21.06 -2.84 9.52
N GLU A 568 19.87 -3.31 9.93
CA GLU A 568 19.32 -3.14 11.29
C GLU A 568 20.27 -3.65 12.39
N ARG A 569 20.90 -4.81 12.21
CA ARG A 569 21.86 -5.39 13.18
C ARG A 569 23.11 -4.54 13.33
N GLU A 570 23.58 -3.95 12.24
CA GLU A 570 24.75 -3.07 12.25
C GLU A 570 24.41 -1.71 12.88
N LYS A 571 23.17 -1.23 12.73
CA LYS A 571 22.64 -0.07 13.48
C LYS A 571 22.56 -0.35 14.98
N ASP A 572 22.09 -1.52 15.39
CA ASP A 572 22.04 -1.92 16.80
C ASP A 572 23.42 -1.89 17.47
N LEU A 573 24.48 -2.25 16.75
CA LEU A 573 25.86 -2.15 17.27
C LEU A 573 26.29 -0.69 17.51
N PHE A 574 25.85 0.26 16.67
CA PHE A 574 26.09 1.69 16.93
C PHE A 574 25.26 2.19 18.13
N VAL A 575 24.01 1.76 18.29
CA VAL A 575 23.19 2.09 19.48
C VAL A 575 23.79 1.52 20.77
N GLN A 576 24.35 0.31 20.72
CA GLN A 576 25.11 -0.30 21.82
C GLN A 576 26.40 0.49 22.11
N THR A 577 27.11 0.93 21.08
CA THR A 577 28.33 1.75 21.20
C THR A 577 28.03 3.11 21.84
N THR A 578 27.00 3.83 21.39
CA THR A 578 26.50 5.06 22.03
C THR A 578 26.16 4.83 23.50
N SER A 579 25.54 3.70 23.82
CA SER A 579 25.23 3.31 25.21
C SER A 579 26.49 3.02 26.04
N ALA A 580 27.51 2.40 25.45
CA ALA A 580 28.81 2.17 26.07
C ALA A 580 29.57 3.47 26.33
N SER A 581 29.58 4.43 25.40
CA SER A 581 30.18 5.76 25.60
C SER A 581 29.53 6.51 26.77
N LEU A 582 28.20 6.48 26.86
CA LEU A 582 27.45 7.08 27.98
C LEU A 582 27.84 6.43 29.33
N LEU A 583 28.07 5.11 29.36
CA LEU A 583 28.53 4.41 30.56
C LEU A 583 30.01 4.69 30.88
N ALA A 584 30.86 4.88 29.88
CA ALA A 584 32.27 5.26 30.07
C ALA A 584 32.39 6.64 30.74
N ILE A 585 31.62 7.63 30.27
CA ILE A 585 31.53 8.98 30.87
C ILE A 585 31.09 8.91 32.34
N LEU A 586 30.04 8.12 32.63
CA LEU A 586 29.52 7.97 33.99
C LEU A 586 30.49 7.23 34.93
N LYS A 587 31.22 6.23 34.41
CA LYS A 587 32.25 5.51 35.17
C LYS A 587 33.45 6.40 35.48
N GLU A 588 33.84 7.29 34.57
CA GLU A 588 34.91 8.27 34.82
C GLU A 588 34.52 9.28 35.91
N LEU A 589 33.26 9.73 35.90
CA LEU A 589 32.72 10.51 37.02
C LEU A 589 32.68 9.69 38.31
N GLU A 590 32.23 8.43 38.27
CA GLU A 590 32.14 7.57 39.45
C GLU A 590 33.48 7.44 40.18
N MET A 591 34.56 7.16 39.44
CA MET A 591 35.92 7.11 40.01
C MET A 591 36.38 8.48 40.52
N SER A 592 36.04 9.57 39.82
CA SER A 592 36.37 10.94 40.23
C SER A 592 35.70 11.34 41.56
N LEU A 593 34.50 10.80 41.82
CA LEU A 593 33.73 11.06 43.03
C LEU A 593 34.22 10.28 44.26
N GLU A 594 35.03 9.23 44.10
CA GLU A 594 35.52 8.44 45.23
C GLU A 594 36.43 9.24 46.16
N GLY A 595 37.19 10.21 45.64
CA GLY A 595 37.99 11.13 46.45
C GLY A 595 37.12 11.96 47.42
N PRO A 596 36.19 12.79 46.93
CA PRO A 596 35.26 13.55 47.75
C PRO A 596 34.46 12.71 48.76
N PHE A 597 33.93 11.55 48.36
CA PHE A 597 33.20 10.68 49.29
C PHE A 597 34.10 10.03 50.35
N ASN A 598 35.37 9.71 50.04
CA ASN A 598 36.33 9.28 51.06
C ASN A 598 36.76 10.40 52.03
N LEU A 599 36.64 11.68 51.65
CA LEU A 599 36.76 12.80 52.60
C LEU A 599 35.54 12.86 53.52
N MET A 600 34.32 12.77 52.96
CA MET A 600 33.06 12.75 53.73
C MET A 600 33.05 11.62 54.78
N LEU A 601 33.54 10.42 54.46
CA LEU A 601 33.67 9.28 55.38
C LEU A 601 34.69 9.48 56.52
N ARG A 602 35.59 10.46 56.42
CA ARG A 602 36.64 10.73 57.41
C ARG A 602 36.30 11.90 58.34
N SER A 603 35.22 12.65 58.05
CA SER A 603 34.74 13.73 58.92
C SER A 603 34.08 13.18 60.20
N PRO A 604 34.34 13.77 61.38
CA PRO A 604 33.82 13.29 62.66
C PRO A 604 32.36 13.75 62.91
N TRP A 605 31.40 13.22 62.14
CA TRP A 605 29.97 13.62 62.16
C TRP A 605 29.24 13.48 63.51
N ARG A 606 29.87 12.84 64.49
CA ARG A 606 29.40 12.73 65.88
C ARG A 606 29.78 13.95 66.73
N ASP A 607 30.96 14.49 66.50
CA ASP A 607 31.65 15.40 67.44
C ASP A 607 31.71 16.84 66.88
N VAL A 608 30.74 17.19 66.02
CA VAL A 608 30.59 18.52 65.41
C VAL A 608 29.84 19.43 66.40
N GLU A 609 30.54 20.39 67.01
CA GLU A 609 29.96 21.35 67.97
C GLU A 609 29.35 22.60 67.30
N TYR A 610 29.74 22.91 66.06
CA TYR A 610 29.34 24.13 65.35
C TYR A 610 29.02 23.85 63.88
N VAL A 611 27.94 24.47 63.38
CA VAL A 611 27.64 24.54 61.95
C VAL A 611 28.59 25.56 61.29
N SER A 612 29.06 25.24 60.09
CA SER A 612 30.00 26.04 59.31
C SER A 612 29.38 26.48 57.96
N ASN A 613 30.20 27.07 57.10
CA ASN A 613 29.89 27.18 55.67
C ASN A 613 29.98 25.78 55.00
N GLU A 614 29.85 25.73 53.68
CA GLU A 614 29.91 24.50 52.87
C GLU A 614 31.14 23.62 53.20
N SER A 615 30.93 22.33 53.43
CA SER A 615 32.03 21.39 53.72
C SER A 615 33.00 21.27 52.53
N PRO A 616 34.31 21.10 52.75
CA PRO A 616 35.31 21.10 51.67
C PRO A 616 35.11 19.98 50.64
N TYR A 617 34.54 18.83 51.05
CA TYR A 617 34.22 17.75 50.11
C TYR A 617 33.11 18.11 49.13
N VAL A 618 32.20 19.05 49.47
CA VAL A 618 31.13 19.52 48.58
C VAL A 618 31.73 20.36 47.45
N ALA A 619 32.64 21.28 47.77
CA ALA A 619 33.33 22.09 46.78
C ALA A 619 34.12 21.23 45.76
N ASP A 620 34.81 20.19 46.24
CA ASP A 620 35.49 19.24 45.35
C ASP A 620 34.51 18.37 44.54
N LEU A 621 33.39 17.93 45.13
CA LEU A 621 32.36 17.16 44.44
C LEU A 621 31.71 17.98 43.32
N VAL A 622 31.30 19.22 43.61
CA VAL A 622 30.76 20.20 42.64
C VAL A 622 31.77 20.41 41.51
N ARG A 623 33.04 20.71 41.84
CA ARG A 623 34.12 20.88 40.86
C ARG A 623 34.32 19.67 39.94
N CYS A 624 34.25 18.45 40.48
CA CYS A 624 34.33 17.22 39.69
C CYS A 624 33.14 17.05 38.74
N VAL A 625 31.91 17.28 39.22
CA VAL A 625 30.68 17.19 38.41
C VAL A 625 30.67 18.24 37.31
N GLU A 626 30.98 19.50 37.62
CA GLU A 626 31.03 20.60 36.66
C GLU A 626 32.10 20.39 35.59
N THR A 627 33.27 19.86 35.96
CA THR A 627 34.33 19.51 34.99
C THR A 627 33.82 18.47 33.99
N VAL A 628 33.20 17.37 34.45
CA VAL A 628 32.67 16.33 33.56
C VAL A 628 31.53 16.87 32.70
N VAL A 629 30.58 17.61 33.28
CA VAL A 629 29.42 18.15 32.56
C VAL A 629 29.82 19.18 31.51
N THR A 630 30.85 20.00 31.76
CA THR A 630 31.37 20.95 30.77
C THR A 630 31.97 20.22 29.57
N VAL A 631 32.84 19.23 29.80
CA VAL A 631 33.45 18.43 28.71
C VAL A 631 32.39 17.70 27.88
N VAL A 632 31.36 17.14 28.52
CA VAL A 632 30.24 16.48 27.82
C VAL A 632 29.39 17.49 27.03
N ARG A 633 29.18 18.69 27.56
CA ARG A 633 28.37 19.75 26.93
C ARG A 633 29.05 20.34 25.70
N ASP A 634 30.36 20.54 25.75
CA ASP A 634 31.15 21.11 24.67
C ASP A 634 31.57 20.04 23.64
N GLY A 635 31.64 18.78 24.06
CA GLY A 635 32.05 17.64 23.24
C GLY A 635 30.92 16.81 22.62
N VAL A 636 29.64 17.01 22.97
CA VAL A 636 28.52 16.22 22.42
C VAL A 636 27.53 17.10 21.66
N GLU A 637 27.48 16.91 20.34
CA GLU A 637 26.60 17.68 19.43
C GLU A 637 25.12 17.60 19.80
N GLN A 638 24.67 16.40 20.12
CA GLN A 638 23.24 16.13 20.28
C GLN A 638 22.77 16.30 21.71
N LYS A 639 22.02 17.38 21.94
CA LYS A 639 21.48 17.79 23.24
C LYS A 639 20.65 16.70 23.96
N LYS A 640 20.09 15.70 23.25
CA LYS A 640 19.44 14.52 23.88
C LYS A 640 20.40 13.69 24.73
N TYR A 641 21.66 13.57 24.33
CA TYR A 641 22.67 12.80 25.07
C TYR A 641 23.25 13.59 26.23
N VAL A 642 23.58 14.88 26.05
CA VAL A 642 23.92 15.79 27.16
C VAL A 642 22.84 15.76 28.25
N ARG A 643 21.56 15.86 27.84
CA ARG A 643 20.40 15.75 28.72
C ARG A 643 20.35 14.42 29.48
N SER A 644 20.55 13.30 28.78
CA SER A 644 20.55 11.96 29.40
C SER A 644 21.73 11.75 30.36
N VAL A 645 22.90 12.32 30.06
CA VAL A 645 24.05 12.31 30.98
C VAL A 645 23.70 13.08 32.25
N CYS A 646 23.19 14.32 32.18
CA CYS A 646 22.84 15.08 33.38
C CYS A 646 21.80 14.35 34.27
N ASP A 647 20.77 13.74 33.68
CA ASP A 647 19.79 12.95 34.46
C ASP A 647 20.43 11.73 35.14
N LYS A 648 21.36 11.03 34.47
CA LYS A 648 22.09 9.89 35.07
C LYS A 648 23.12 10.34 36.12
N ILE A 649 23.74 11.51 35.95
CA ILE A 649 24.66 12.11 36.93
C ILE A 649 23.92 12.43 38.24
N VAL A 650 22.72 13.03 38.16
CA VAL A 650 21.87 13.28 39.35
C VAL A 650 21.60 11.97 40.10
N GLY A 651 21.23 10.90 39.39
CA GLY A 651 21.00 9.58 39.98
C GLY A 651 22.26 9.00 40.65
N LEU A 652 23.40 9.01 39.96
CA LEU A 652 24.67 8.48 40.47
C LEU A 652 25.17 9.23 41.71
N VAL A 653 25.18 10.57 41.65
CA VAL A 653 25.66 11.43 42.73
C VAL A 653 24.80 11.29 43.98
N LEU A 654 23.46 11.35 43.84
CA LEU A 654 22.56 11.22 44.98
C LEU A 654 22.56 9.81 45.58
N ALA A 655 22.72 8.75 44.76
CA ALA A 655 22.86 7.38 45.26
C ALA A 655 24.15 7.22 46.10
N LYS A 656 25.30 7.66 45.57
CA LYS A 656 26.58 7.63 46.30
C LYS A 656 26.56 8.50 47.56
N PHE A 657 25.96 9.69 47.52
CA PHE A 657 25.79 10.56 48.70
C PHE A 657 24.94 9.87 49.79
N THR A 658 23.83 9.24 49.40
CA THR A 658 22.97 8.50 50.34
C THR A 658 23.69 7.29 50.95
N GLN A 659 24.40 6.50 50.14
CA GLN A 659 25.22 5.38 50.64
C GLN A 659 26.33 5.85 51.58
N THR A 660 26.90 7.02 51.32
CA THR A 660 27.95 7.61 52.16
C THR A 660 27.38 8.07 53.51
N ILE A 661 26.20 8.70 53.55
CA ILE A 661 25.49 9.05 54.80
C ILE A 661 25.28 7.80 55.67
N VAL A 662 24.83 6.68 55.11
CA VAL A 662 24.62 5.43 55.87
C VAL A 662 25.91 4.95 56.52
N ARG A 663 27.05 5.08 55.83
CA ARG A 663 28.38 4.71 56.32
C ARG A 663 29.02 5.73 57.28
N CYS A 664 28.47 6.95 57.38
CA CYS A 664 28.89 7.99 58.34
C CYS A 664 28.28 7.81 59.76
N ARG A 665 27.54 6.73 60.01
CA ARG A 665 26.95 6.41 61.33
C ARG A 665 28.02 6.37 62.45
N PRO A 666 27.80 6.98 63.64
CA PRO A 666 26.62 7.75 64.05
C PRO A 666 26.73 9.25 63.70
N ILE A 667 25.61 9.86 63.34
CA ILE A 667 25.50 11.28 62.98
C ILE A 667 24.78 12.05 64.09
N ALA A 668 25.43 13.03 64.70
CA ALA A 668 24.83 13.90 65.71
C ALA A 668 23.92 14.97 65.09
N GLN A 669 23.08 15.63 65.90
CA GLN A 669 22.12 16.64 65.44
C GLN A 669 22.77 17.77 64.61
N ILE A 670 23.87 18.35 65.10
CA ILE A 670 24.61 19.43 64.42
C ILE A 670 25.32 18.90 63.16
N GLY A 671 25.79 17.65 63.19
CA GLY A 671 26.33 16.97 62.01
C GLY A 671 25.28 16.77 60.92
N ALA A 672 24.04 16.41 61.28
CA ALA A 672 22.93 16.29 60.35
C ALA A 672 22.51 17.64 59.76
N GLU A 673 22.58 18.72 60.55
CA GLU A 673 22.35 20.10 60.08
C GLU A 673 23.41 20.53 59.05
N GLN A 674 24.69 20.26 59.29
CA GLN A 674 25.76 20.51 58.31
C GLN A 674 25.58 19.70 57.02
N ILE A 675 25.27 18.39 57.10
CA ILE A 675 25.01 17.56 55.90
C ILE A 675 23.76 18.05 55.15
N LEU A 676 22.77 18.63 55.86
CA LEU A 676 21.58 19.20 55.23
C LEU A 676 21.89 20.50 54.47
N LEU A 677 22.81 21.34 54.96
CA LEU A 677 23.34 22.49 54.21
C LEU A 677 24.12 22.04 52.98
N ASP A 678 25.08 21.13 53.16
CA ASP A 678 25.88 20.51 52.09
C ASP A 678 24.98 19.94 50.97
N LEU A 679 23.84 19.35 51.33
CA LEU A 679 22.83 18.83 50.41
C LEU A 679 22.09 19.94 49.63
N GLN A 680 21.85 21.12 50.20
CA GLN A 680 21.23 22.23 49.44
C GLN A 680 22.23 22.86 48.45
N SER A 681 23.51 22.96 48.81
CA SER A 681 24.58 23.38 47.89
C SER A 681 24.72 22.39 46.73
N LEU A 682 24.76 21.09 47.04
CA LEU A 682 24.77 20.03 46.04
C LEU A 682 23.53 20.07 45.12
N LYS A 683 22.33 20.20 45.69
CA LYS A 683 21.06 20.38 44.95
C LYS A 683 21.11 21.57 44.00
N THR A 684 21.74 22.68 44.41
CA THR A 684 21.89 23.89 43.59
C THR A 684 22.77 23.59 42.37
N CYS A 685 23.95 23.00 42.56
CA CYS A 685 24.79 22.50 41.46
C CYS A 685 24.01 21.56 40.53
N LEU A 686 23.34 20.54 41.09
CA LEU A 686 22.56 19.56 40.32
C LEU A 686 21.46 20.20 39.45
N LEU A 687 20.79 21.27 39.92
CA LEU A 687 19.79 22.01 39.14
C LEU A 687 20.41 22.77 37.95
N HIS A 688 21.63 23.29 38.08
CA HIS A 688 22.29 24.09 37.05
C HIS A 688 23.06 23.27 35.99
N LEU A 689 23.25 21.95 36.17
CA LEU A 689 23.96 21.08 35.20
C LEU A 689 23.40 21.08 33.76
N VAL A 690 22.18 21.55 33.56
CA VAL A 690 21.50 21.58 32.25
C VAL A 690 21.62 22.95 31.56
N LEU A 691 22.07 23.98 32.29
CA LEU A 691 22.27 25.35 31.79
C LEU A 691 23.74 25.58 31.41
N PRO A 692 24.04 26.24 30.27
CA PRO A 692 25.36 26.75 29.94
C PRO A 692 25.93 27.63 31.08
N PRO A 693 27.27 27.73 31.24
CA PRO A 693 27.85 28.58 32.28
C PRO A 693 27.52 30.05 31.99
N GLY A 694 26.85 30.72 32.93
CA GLY A 694 26.39 32.10 32.78
C GLY A 694 25.01 32.27 32.13
N ASP A 695 24.33 31.19 31.74
CA ASP A 695 22.94 31.28 31.26
C ASP A 695 21.95 31.34 32.45
N THR A 696 21.22 32.45 32.55
CA THR A 696 20.21 32.70 33.60
C THR A 696 18.82 32.18 33.24
N SER A 697 18.68 31.46 32.11
CA SER A 697 17.42 30.83 31.69
C SER A 697 16.82 29.91 32.75
N ALA A 698 15.49 29.86 32.81
CA ALA A 698 14.78 29.05 33.79
C ALA A 698 15.02 27.54 33.56
N VAL A 699 15.46 26.83 34.61
CA VAL A 699 15.66 25.37 34.61
C VAL A 699 14.39 24.66 34.14
N PRO A 700 14.46 23.71 33.16
CA PRO A 700 13.28 22.99 32.68
C PRO A 700 12.48 22.35 33.82
N MET A 701 11.17 22.64 33.88
CA MET A 701 10.32 22.28 35.02
C MET A 701 10.27 20.76 35.29
N SER A 702 10.38 19.94 34.26
CA SER A 702 10.50 18.47 34.38
C SER A 702 11.77 18.06 35.13
N TYR A 703 12.91 18.67 34.80
CA TYR A 703 14.19 18.42 35.48
C TYR A 703 14.19 18.95 36.91
N SER A 704 13.73 20.19 37.11
CA SER A 704 13.65 20.80 38.44
C SER A 704 12.79 19.95 39.40
N ARG A 705 11.67 19.39 38.92
CA ARG A 705 10.85 18.43 39.67
C ARG A 705 11.58 17.09 39.92
N TYR A 706 12.32 16.56 38.94
CA TYR A 706 13.10 15.32 39.10
C TYR A 706 14.22 15.43 40.13
N VAL A 707 15.06 16.48 40.03
CA VAL A 707 16.14 16.75 41.00
C VAL A 707 15.54 16.98 42.38
N SER A 708 14.51 17.85 42.48
CA SER A 708 13.87 18.15 43.77
C SER A 708 13.30 16.90 44.43
N ARG A 709 12.49 16.09 43.71
CA ARG A 709 11.90 14.85 44.23
C ARG A 709 12.95 13.82 44.67
N SER A 710 14.10 13.79 44.00
CA SER A 710 15.22 12.90 44.37
C SER A 710 15.92 13.37 45.65
N VAL A 711 16.17 14.68 45.77
CA VAL A 711 16.76 15.30 46.97
C VAL A 711 15.81 15.24 48.18
N THR A 712 14.50 15.37 48.00
CA THR A 712 13.51 15.36 49.10
C THR A 712 13.63 14.15 50.01
N LYS A 713 13.99 12.97 49.50
CA LYS A 713 14.19 11.76 50.32
C LYS A 713 15.35 11.88 51.31
N ILE A 714 16.44 12.53 50.89
CA ILE A 714 17.64 12.72 51.72
C ILE A 714 17.40 13.88 52.69
N ASP A 715 16.75 14.93 52.22
CA ASP A 715 16.31 16.10 53.00
C ASP A 715 15.36 15.72 54.15
N THR A 716 14.38 14.83 53.93
CA THR A 716 13.51 14.34 55.02
C THR A 716 14.25 13.42 55.99
N LEU A 717 15.12 12.52 55.51
CA LEU A 717 15.95 11.68 56.39
C LEU A 717 16.83 12.51 57.33
N LEU A 718 17.52 13.53 56.80
CA LEU A 718 18.39 14.40 57.61
C LEU A 718 17.58 15.22 58.61
N LYS A 719 16.41 15.73 58.24
CA LYS A 719 15.50 16.46 59.17
C LYS A 719 15.00 15.59 60.32
N VAL A 720 14.75 14.30 60.08
CA VAL A 720 14.44 13.35 61.15
C VAL A 720 15.63 13.16 62.09
N ILE A 721 16.85 12.97 61.56
CA ILE A 721 18.07 12.80 62.39
C ILE A 721 18.37 14.07 63.22
N MET A 722 18.10 15.25 62.65
CA MET A 722 18.23 16.57 63.28
C MET A 722 17.21 16.83 64.41
N THR A 723 16.15 16.03 64.54
CA THR A 723 15.14 16.21 65.61
C THR A 723 15.74 15.80 66.98
N PRO A 724 15.53 16.59 68.06
CA PRO A 724 16.04 16.26 69.40
C PRO A 724 15.36 15.02 69.99
N GLU A 725 16.08 14.29 70.85
CA GLU A 725 15.64 13.00 71.43
C GLU A 725 14.75 13.15 72.67
N GLU A 726 14.87 14.29 73.35
CA GLU A 726 14.05 14.68 74.49
C GLU A 726 13.17 15.89 74.10
N PRO A 727 11.85 15.87 74.35
CA PRO A 727 11.05 14.78 74.90
C PRO A 727 10.81 13.61 73.92
N THR A 728 10.87 12.38 74.42
CA THR A 728 10.77 11.14 73.61
C THR A 728 9.44 11.00 72.85
N GLU A 729 8.32 11.40 73.44
CA GLU A 729 7.01 11.42 72.77
C GLU A 729 6.95 12.42 71.61
N GLU A 730 7.67 13.54 71.72
CA GLU A 730 7.70 14.58 70.69
C GLU A 730 8.59 14.17 69.52
N PHE A 731 9.72 13.49 69.78
CA PHE A 731 10.52 12.85 68.73
C PHE A 731 9.70 11.84 67.91
N VAL A 732 9.00 10.92 68.58
CA VAL A 732 8.13 9.91 67.91
C VAL A 732 7.02 10.57 67.09
N LYS A 733 6.38 11.62 67.63
CA LYS A 733 5.35 12.40 66.92
C LYS A 733 5.92 13.10 65.68
N ASN A 734 7.09 13.73 65.80
CA ASN A 734 7.74 14.44 64.70
C ASN A 734 8.25 13.48 63.62
N TYR A 735 8.71 12.28 63.99
CA TYR A 735 9.00 11.20 63.03
C TYR A 735 7.76 10.83 62.21
N LEU A 736 6.63 10.54 62.85
CA LEU A 736 5.38 10.16 62.16
C LEU A 736 4.80 11.28 61.27
N VAL A 737 5.16 12.55 61.50
CA VAL A 737 4.81 13.68 60.62
C VAL A 737 5.73 13.77 59.40
N LEU A 738 7.02 13.45 59.54
CA LEU A 738 8.00 13.51 58.46
C LEU A 738 8.06 12.23 57.60
N VAL A 739 7.76 11.07 58.21
CA VAL A 739 7.70 9.76 57.58
C VAL A 739 6.48 9.00 58.16
N PRO A 740 5.30 9.09 57.53
CA PRO A 740 4.06 8.50 58.05
C PRO A 740 3.99 6.99 57.79
N CYS A 741 4.91 6.21 58.36
CA CYS A 741 4.95 4.76 58.21
C CYS A 741 4.92 4.00 59.54
N GLN A 742 4.32 2.81 59.54
CA GLN A 742 4.25 1.90 60.68
C GLN A 742 5.40 0.86 60.74
N SER A 743 6.37 0.95 59.82
CA SER A 743 7.52 0.04 59.76
C SER A 743 8.49 0.21 60.94
N PHE A 744 8.45 -0.75 61.87
CA PHE A 744 9.42 -0.85 62.98
C PHE A 744 10.87 -0.86 62.48
N SER A 745 11.15 -1.52 61.35
CA SER A 745 12.50 -1.56 60.77
C SER A 745 12.96 -0.17 60.33
N ASP A 746 12.10 0.60 59.66
CA ASP A 746 12.46 1.92 59.14
C ASP A 746 12.74 2.93 60.26
N PHE A 747 11.97 2.87 61.36
CA PHE A 747 12.26 3.67 62.55
C PHE A 747 13.54 3.19 63.25
N GLN A 748 13.79 1.89 63.33
CA GLN A 748 15.05 1.33 63.86
C GLN A 748 16.27 1.81 63.04
N LYS A 749 16.19 1.85 61.70
CA LYS A 749 17.25 2.38 60.82
C LYS A 749 17.60 3.83 61.17
N VAL A 750 16.61 4.67 61.46
CA VAL A 750 16.78 6.07 61.85
C VAL A 750 17.49 6.19 63.21
N LEU A 751 17.03 5.47 64.23
CA LEU A 751 17.66 5.44 65.55
C LEU A 751 19.11 4.95 65.48
N ASP A 752 19.36 3.97 64.60
CA ASP A 752 20.69 3.44 64.30
C ASP A 752 21.61 4.50 63.68
N LEU A 753 21.17 5.23 62.64
CA LEU A 753 21.92 6.32 61.99
C LEU A 753 22.28 7.45 62.97
N LYS A 754 21.33 7.82 63.84
CA LYS A 754 21.47 8.85 64.88
C LYS A 754 22.39 8.42 66.03
N GLY A 755 22.53 7.11 66.26
CA GLY A 755 23.49 6.55 67.23
C GLY A 755 22.97 6.43 68.66
N VAL A 756 21.65 6.44 68.86
CA VAL A 756 20.97 6.34 70.16
C VAL A 756 21.42 5.09 70.92
N ARG A 757 21.59 5.16 72.25
CA ARG A 757 22.04 3.97 73.01
C ARG A 757 20.90 2.95 73.08
N ARG A 758 21.22 1.64 73.04
CA ARG A 758 20.22 0.56 73.04
C ARG A 758 19.16 0.62 74.16
N ALA A 759 19.49 1.19 75.32
CA ALA A 759 18.52 1.38 76.42
C ALA A 759 17.48 2.48 76.10
N GLU A 760 17.93 3.60 75.55
CA GLU A 760 17.07 4.71 75.09
C GLU A 760 16.28 4.30 73.82
N GLN A 761 16.93 3.53 72.94
CA GLN A 761 16.37 2.98 71.71
C GLN A 761 15.13 2.12 71.99
N ASN A 762 15.18 1.22 72.99
CA ASN A 762 14.04 0.39 73.37
C ASN A 762 12.84 1.24 73.84
N ASN A 763 13.07 2.23 74.71
CA ASN A 763 12.02 3.12 75.20
C ASN A 763 11.34 3.91 74.06
N LEU A 764 12.13 4.39 73.08
CA LEU A 764 11.60 5.04 71.88
C LEU A 764 10.81 4.08 70.99
N LEU A 765 11.23 2.82 70.86
CA LEU A 765 10.52 1.79 70.10
C LEU A 765 9.18 1.40 70.77
N ASP A 766 9.13 1.30 72.10
CA ASP A 766 7.88 1.02 72.84
C ASP A 766 6.88 2.19 72.71
N ILE A 767 7.35 3.44 72.82
CA ILE A 767 6.51 4.64 72.59
C ILE A 767 6.05 4.72 71.13
N PHE A 768 6.91 4.38 70.16
CA PHE A 768 6.54 4.30 68.75
C PHE A 768 5.46 3.25 68.49
N LEU A 769 5.59 2.04 69.02
CA LEU A 769 4.58 0.98 68.89
C LEU A 769 3.25 1.40 69.54
N ALA A 770 3.29 2.00 70.74
CA ALA A 770 2.11 2.51 71.41
C ALA A 770 1.39 3.60 70.57
N ARG A 771 2.12 4.61 70.08
CA ARG A 771 1.55 5.66 69.23
C ARG A 771 1.00 5.11 67.91
N THR A 772 1.77 4.26 67.24
CA THR A 772 1.39 3.62 65.96
C THR A 772 0.12 2.78 66.10
N SER A 773 -0.04 2.04 67.21
CA SER A 773 -1.26 1.26 67.49
C SER A 773 -2.54 2.10 67.65
N THR A 774 -2.41 3.43 67.83
CA THR A 774 -3.54 4.38 67.98
C THR A 774 -3.73 5.30 66.77
N ALA A 775 -2.84 5.24 65.77
CA ALA A 775 -2.84 6.15 64.62
C ALA A 775 -3.51 5.49 63.40
N THR A 776 -4.32 6.25 62.66
CA THR A 776 -4.98 5.79 61.44
C THR A 776 -4.43 6.52 60.21
N GLY A 777 -4.10 5.78 59.15
CA GLY A 777 -3.56 6.34 57.91
C GLY A 777 -2.03 6.41 57.82
N LEU A 778 -1.33 5.40 58.35
CA LEU A 778 0.11 5.20 58.17
C LEU A 778 0.37 4.14 57.10
N ASP A 779 1.43 4.30 56.31
CA ASP A 779 1.84 3.35 55.27
C ASP A 779 2.70 2.20 55.82
N ASP A 780 2.57 0.99 55.26
CA ASP A 780 3.38 -0.18 55.63
C ASP A 780 4.88 -0.04 55.29
N THR A 781 5.20 0.76 54.28
CA THR A 781 6.57 0.90 53.74
C THR A 781 6.89 2.35 53.42
N SER A 782 8.14 2.75 53.63
CA SER A 782 8.63 4.10 53.33
C SER A 782 9.80 4.07 52.33
N PHE A 783 10.33 5.24 51.98
CA PHE A 783 11.59 5.30 51.22
C PHE A 783 12.80 4.77 52.00
N LEU A 784 12.69 4.63 53.33
CA LEU A 784 13.67 3.99 54.20
C LEU A 784 13.63 2.46 54.09
N THR A 785 12.52 1.86 53.65
CA THR A 785 12.44 0.40 53.45
C THR A 785 13.45 -0.04 52.38
N SER A 786 13.57 0.75 51.31
CA SER A 786 14.57 0.57 50.24
C SER A 786 16.00 1.00 50.58
N LEU A 787 16.27 1.52 51.78
CA LEU A 787 17.63 1.84 52.21
C LEU A 787 18.31 0.61 52.81
N ASP A 788 19.37 0.16 52.15
CA ASP A 788 20.32 -0.79 52.69
C ASP A 788 21.15 -0.13 53.80
N MET A 789 21.46 -0.90 54.83
CA MET A 789 22.23 -0.49 56.01
C MET A 789 23.56 -1.24 56.13
N ASP A 790 23.84 -2.22 55.25
CA ASP A 790 25.05 -3.02 55.33
C ASP A 790 26.28 -2.20 54.87
N PRO A 791 27.28 -1.94 55.74
CA PRO A 791 28.36 -1.00 55.46
C PRO A 791 29.34 -1.48 54.38
N ASN A 792 29.18 -2.72 53.91
CA ASN A 792 30.06 -3.43 52.99
C ASN A 792 29.38 -3.78 51.64
N ALA A 793 28.17 -3.27 51.39
CA ALA A 793 27.44 -3.46 50.13
C ALA A 793 28.12 -2.70 48.98
N THR A 794 29.02 -3.35 48.24
CA THR A 794 29.60 -2.83 46.99
C THR A 794 28.50 -2.61 45.95
N LEU A 795 28.54 -1.48 45.22
CA LEU A 795 27.52 -1.21 44.20
C LEU A 795 27.51 -2.30 43.13
N GLN A 796 26.40 -3.01 43.02
CA GLN A 796 25.89 -3.32 41.69
C GLN A 796 25.36 -2.00 41.11
N SER A 797 25.84 -1.63 39.91
CA SER A 797 25.32 -0.47 39.19
C SER A 797 23.80 -0.59 39.01
N PRO A 798 23.03 0.52 38.90
CA PRO A 798 21.57 0.50 38.74
C PRO A 798 21.14 0.03 37.34
N SER A 799 21.48 -1.20 36.99
CA SER A 799 21.16 -1.89 35.72
C SER A 799 19.74 -2.46 35.70
N GLY A 800 19.04 -2.47 36.84
CA GLY A 800 17.70 -3.05 37.00
C GLY A 800 16.54 -2.09 36.70
N SER A 801 16.77 -0.77 36.66
CA SER A 801 15.76 0.19 36.18
C SER A 801 15.77 0.18 34.65
N GLY A 802 14.73 -0.41 34.05
CA GLY A 802 14.71 -0.82 32.65
C GLY A 802 15.16 0.24 31.64
N VAL A 803 15.97 -0.18 30.66
CA VAL A 803 16.45 0.64 29.54
C VAL A 803 15.33 0.82 28.50
N SER A 804 14.29 1.55 28.90
CA SER A 804 13.22 1.98 28.00
C SER A 804 13.71 3.15 27.14
N SER A 805 14.36 2.84 26.03
CA SER A 805 14.69 3.82 24.98
C SER A 805 13.42 4.58 24.55
N PRO A 806 13.44 5.92 24.46
CA PRO A 806 12.29 6.68 24.00
C PRO A 806 12.11 6.51 22.49
N LEU A 807 11.33 5.50 22.10
CA LEU A 807 10.79 5.36 20.74
C LEU A 807 9.94 6.59 20.39
N LEU A 808 9.96 6.98 19.11
CA LEU A 808 9.41 8.27 18.67
C LEU A 808 7.90 8.37 18.88
N GLY A 809 7.48 9.21 19.83
CA GLY A 809 6.10 9.63 20.02
C GLY A 809 5.90 11.04 19.45
N SER A 810 5.09 11.16 18.39
CA SER A 810 4.75 12.47 17.82
C SER A 810 4.02 13.36 18.84
N SER A 811 4.41 14.63 18.92
CA SER A 811 3.74 15.62 19.75
C SER A 811 2.34 15.91 19.20
N ASN A 812 1.30 15.46 19.90
CA ASN A 812 -0.06 15.96 19.67
C ASN A 812 -0.68 16.41 21.00
N THR A 813 -1.12 17.65 21.04
CA THR A 813 -1.66 18.29 22.25
C THR A 813 -3.14 18.01 22.38
N ASN A 814 -3.57 17.38 23.48
CA ASN A 814 -4.86 17.72 24.06
C ASN A 814 -4.92 17.38 25.55
N SER A 815 -5.36 18.35 26.35
CA SER A 815 -5.59 18.22 27.78
C SER A 815 -7.09 18.16 28.06
N ASN A 816 -7.60 17.06 28.64
CA ASN A 816 -8.61 17.18 29.69
C ASN A 816 -8.93 15.89 30.47
N ALA A 817 -9.09 16.11 31.78
CA ALA A 817 -10.14 15.58 32.66
C ALA A 817 -10.17 14.12 33.14
N LEU A 818 -10.67 14.01 34.39
CA LEU A 818 -11.33 12.88 35.07
C LEU A 818 -10.47 11.64 35.39
N GLY A 819 -10.21 11.47 36.70
CA GLY A 819 -9.57 10.29 37.26
C GLY A 819 -10.56 9.21 37.73
N GLY A 820 -10.00 8.12 38.22
CA GLY A 820 -10.70 7.02 38.89
C GLY A 820 -9.71 6.21 39.70
N SER A 821 -10.04 5.92 40.96
CA SER A 821 -9.24 5.05 41.82
C SER A 821 -9.84 3.65 41.83
N MET A 822 -9.00 2.62 41.75
CA MET A 822 -9.14 1.39 42.52
C MET A 822 -7.85 0.55 42.43
N GLY A 823 -7.48 -0.11 43.52
CA GLY A 823 -6.22 -0.82 43.67
C GLY A 823 -6.26 -2.31 43.32
N GLY A 824 -5.18 -3.00 43.68
CA GLY A 824 -4.97 -4.44 43.48
C GLY A 824 -3.47 -4.71 43.30
N GLY A 825 -2.84 -5.39 44.26
CA GLY A 825 -1.39 -5.61 44.29
C GLY A 825 -1.00 -7.06 44.56
N GLY A 826 0.31 -7.34 44.41
CA GLY A 826 0.95 -8.61 44.76
C GLY A 826 0.95 -9.67 43.64
N GLY A 827 2.08 -10.37 43.46
CA GLY A 827 2.18 -11.46 42.48
C GLY A 827 3.59 -11.81 41.95
N PHE A 828 4.65 -11.66 42.74
CA PHE A 828 6.03 -11.98 42.30
C PHE A 828 6.39 -13.46 42.57
N LEU A 829 6.72 -14.20 41.51
CA LEU A 829 7.64 -15.37 41.46
C LEU A 829 8.14 -15.50 40.01
N GLY A 830 9.36 -15.92 39.70
CA GLY A 830 10.48 -16.28 40.56
C GLY A 830 11.50 -17.19 39.83
N LEU A 831 12.38 -16.62 39.02
CA LEU A 831 13.42 -17.38 38.28
C LEU A 831 14.75 -17.39 39.06
N GLY A 832 14.96 -18.44 39.86
CA GLY A 832 16.25 -18.72 40.50
C GLY A 832 17.18 -19.48 39.56
N ALA A 833 18.30 -18.86 39.17
CA ALA A 833 19.41 -19.56 38.55
C ALA A 833 20.32 -20.19 39.63
N SER A 834 20.78 -21.42 39.40
CA SER A 834 21.82 -22.06 40.21
C SER A 834 22.84 -22.77 39.32
N THR A 835 24.08 -22.83 39.80
CA THR A 835 25.26 -23.26 39.04
C THR A 835 25.80 -24.58 39.58
N LEU A 836 26.12 -25.53 38.70
CA LEU A 836 27.42 -26.21 38.63
C LEU A 836 27.49 -27.11 37.38
N GLY A 837 28.71 -27.40 36.91
CA GLY A 837 28.93 -28.23 35.71
C GLY A 837 29.17 -29.71 36.03
N GLY A 838 29.34 -30.53 34.98
CA GLY A 838 29.77 -31.92 35.13
C GLY A 838 29.48 -32.80 33.90
N SER A 839 30.56 -33.18 33.20
CA SER A 839 30.81 -34.41 32.43
C SER A 839 29.67 -35.40 32.09
N GLY A 840 29.67 -35.93 30.86
CA GLY A 840 29.02 -37.23 30.55
C GLY A 840 28.59 -37.37 29.09
N GLY A 841 29.20 -38.28 28.33
CA GLY A 841 28.93 -38.45 26.89
C GLY A 841 28.08 -39.68 26.51
N GLY A 842 27.90 -39.83 25.19
CA GLY A 842 27.18 -40.91 24.52
C GLY A 842 25.68 -40.62 24.35
N SER A 843 24.93 -41.32 23.48
CA SER A 843 25.21 -42.18 22.33
C SER A 843 23.85 -42.76 21.90
N GLY A 844 23.59 -42.94 20.60
CA GLY A 844 22.33 -43.49 20.08
C GLY A 844 21.17 -42.48 20.02
N GLY A 845 20.27 -42.51 19.02
CA GLY A 845 20.25 -43.30 17.79
C GLY A 845 19.02 -44.20 17.65
N SER A 846 18.34 -44.08 16.51
CA SER A 846 17.19 -44.88 16.02
C SER A 846 15.79 -44.53 16.54
N ARG A 847 14.67 -44.91 15.87
CA ARG A 847 14.34 -45.12 14.42
C ARG A 847 12.89 -45.63 14.30
N GLU A 848 12.09 -45.12 13.34
CA GLU A 848 10.74 -45.60 12.94
C GLU A 848 9.69 -45.62 14.10
N GLY A 849 8.36 -45.74 13.94
CA GLY A 849 7.38 -45.72 12.83
C GLY A 849 5.97 -45.92 13.48
N SER A 850 4.78 -45.87 12.89
CA SER A 850 4.21 -45.49 11.58
C SER A 850 2.73 -45.99 11.61
N ARG A 851 1.73 -45.21 11.14
CA ARG A 851 0.31 -45.62 10.86
C ARG A 851 -0.57 -45.91 12.10
N THR A 852 -1.91 -45.97 12.08
CA THR A 852 -2.98 -45.81 11.05
C THR A 852 -3.99 -44.68 11.48
N SER A 853 -5.07 -44.27 10.79
CA SER A 853 -5.86 -44.81 9.65
C SER A 853 -6.58 -43.73 8.80
N THR A 854 -6.79 -44.05 7.52
CA THR A 854 -7.53 -43.36 6.40
C THR A 854 -9.06 -43.55 6.42
N PRO A 855 -9.87 -43.12 5.41
CA PRO A 855 -9.68 -42.22 4.22
C PRO A 855 -10.51 -40.91 4.37
N ILE A 856 -11.06 -40.13 3.41
CA ILE A 856 -11.30 -40.05 1.93
C ILE A 856 -11.35 -38.50 1.60
N GLY A 857 -11.28 -37.88 0.41
CA GLY A 857 -11.29 -38.23 -1.04
C GLY A 857 -12.67 -38.02 -1.70
N GLY A 858 -12.87 -37.31 -2.83
CA GLY A 858 -11.96 -36.58 -3.75
C GLY A 858 -12.70 -35.97 -4.98
N PHE A 859 -12.00 -35.21 -5.84
CA PHE A 859 -12.50 -34.43 -7.01
C PHE A 859 -13.39 -33.19 -6.68
N GLY A 860 -13.47 -32.11 -7.48
CA GLY A 860 -12.58 -31.69 -8.58
C GLY A 860 -13.19 -30.69 -9.61
N ARG A 861 -12.41 -29.66 -9.98
CA ARG A 861 -12.46 -28.87 -11.26
C ARG A 861 -13.59 -27.84 -11.53
N ALA A 862 -13.16 -26.56 -11.56
CA ALA A 862 -13.59 -25.42 -12.42
C ALA A 862 -15.07 -24.90 -12.39
N GLY A 863 -15.24 -23.57 -12.50
CA GLY A 863 -16.57 -22.94 -12.62
C GLY A 863 -16.55 -21.41 -12.56
N SER A 864 -16.49 -20.77 -13.72
CA SER A 864 -16.46 -19.33 -14.02
C SER A 864 -17.69 -18.47 -13.59
N LEU A 865 -17.50 -17.13 -13.65
CA LEU A 865 -18.46 -16.05 -13.98
C LEU A 865 -19.29 -15.33 -12.88
N SER A 866 -19.65 -14.08 -13.24
CA SER A 866 -20.70 -13.18 -12.69
C SER A 866 -20.62 -12.66 -11.24
N GLY A 867 -20.44 -11.34 -11.10
CA GLY A 867 -21.16 -10.52 -10.12
C GLY A 867 -22.48 -9.98 -10.73
N PRO A 868 -22.98 -8.76 -10.42
CA PRO A 868 -22.42 -7.73 -9.53
C PRO A 868 -23.43 -7.03 -8.58
N SER A 869 -22.91 -6.22 -7.65
CA SER A 869 -23.48 -4.97 -7.07
C SER A 869 -22.32 -4.35 -6.26
N GLY A 870 -22.00 -3.06 -6.29
CA GLY A 870 -22.86 -1.86 -6.27
C GLY A 870 -22.81 -1.28 -4.84
N GLY A 871 -22.53 -0.01 -4.57
CA GLY A 871 -22.13 1.13 -5.41
C GLY A 871 -21.86 2.35 -4.50
N GLY A 872 -21.33 3.46 -5.03
CA GLY A 872 -21.08 4.67 -4.23
C GLY A 872 -20.37 5.78 -5.03
N GLN A 873 -20.80 7.03 -4.85
CA GLN A 873 -20.29 8.20 -5.57
C GLN A 873 -19.45 9.10 -4.67
N GLY A 874 -18.51 9.85 -5.26
CA GLY A 874 -17.86 11.01 -4.65
C GLY A 874 -17.57 12.05 -5.73
N GLN A 875 -18.10 13.27 -5.58
CA GLN A 875 -17.97 14.36 -6.57
C GLN A 875 -16.85 15.33 -6.16
N SER A 876 -16.18 15.92 -7.16
CA SER A 876 -15.50 17.22 -7.02
C SER A 876 -15.52 17.98 -8.35
N GLY A 877 -15.52 19.31 -8.28
CA GLY A 877 -15.92 20.23 -9.36
C GLY A 877 -14.83 20.67 -10.35
N PRO A 878 -15.12 21.71 -11.16
CA PRO A 878 -14.46 21.95 -12.46
C PRO A 878 -13.38 23.04 -12.47
N GLY A 879 -12.51 22.98 -13.49
CA GLY A 879 -11.63 24.06 -13.97
C GLY A 879 -11.47 23.91 -15.48
N GLY A 880 -11.26 25.00 -16.24
CA GLY A 880 -11.43 24.98 -17.71
C GLY A 880 -10.36 25.71 -18.53
N GLY A 881 -10.43 25.48 -19.84
CA GLY A 881 -9.68 26.19 -20.90
C GLY A 881 -8.35 25.52 -21.34
N SER A 882 -7.95 25.60 -22.62
CA SER A 882 -8.71 25.97 -23.82
C SER A 882 -8.00 25.55 -25.13
N GLU A 883 -8.78 25.52 -26.22
CA GLU A 883 -8.39 25.54 -27.66
C GLU A 883 -7.50 24.45 -28.29
N GLY A 884 -7.82 24.11 -29.55
CA GLY A 884 -6.84 23.58 -30.53
C GLY A 884 -7.20 22.31 -31.31
N GLY A 885 -8.15 22.37 -32.28
CA GLY A 885 -8.32 21.24 -33.23
C GLY A 885 -9.49 21.38 -34.22
N HIS A 886 -9.22 21.18 -35.52
CA HIS A 886 -10.23 21.17 -36.59
C HIS A 886 -10.69 19.74 -36.95
N GLY A 887 -11.95 19.61 -37.39
CA GLY A 887 -12.22 18.95 -38.69
C GLY A 887 -13.10 17.68 -38.74
N HIS A 888 -14.20 17.80 -39.49
CA HIS A 888 -14.86 16.74 -40.28
C HIS A 888 -15.24 15.38 -39.64
N GLY A 889 -16.54 15.20 -39.41
CA GLY A 889 -17.16 13.87 -39.17
C GLY A 889 -18.65 13.73 -39.52
N GLY A 890 -19.29 14.75 -40.10
CA GLY A 890 -20.76 14.88 -40.09
C GLY A 890 -21.51 14.69 -41.43
N LYS A 891 -20.89 14.17 -42.49
CA LYS A 891 -21.52 14.17 -43.85
C LYS A 891 -21.77 12.81 -44.52
N GLU A 892 -21.24 11.69 -44.02
CA GLU A 892 -21.39 10.40 -44.69
C GLU A 892 -22.71 9.66 -44.33
N ALA A 893 -23.16 9.74 -43.08
CA ALA A 893 -24.39 9.06 -42.63
C ALA A 893 -25.66 9.47 -43.44
N LEU A 894 -25.73 10.74 -43.87
CA LEU A 894 -26.86 11.25 -44.67
C LEU A 894 -26.80 10.82 -46.15
N ALA A 895 -25.64 10.37 -46.64
CA ALA A 895 -25.46 9.91 -48.02
C ALA A 895 -25.92 8.46 -48.21
N GLU A 896 -25.63 7.58 -47.25
CA GLU A 896 -26.04 6.16 -47.30
C GLU A 896 -27.57 6.00 -47.26
N PHE A 897 -28.25 6.74 -46.37
CA PHE A 897 -29.71 6.68 -46.26
C PHE A 897 -30.42 7.07 -47.57
N LYS A 898 -29.85 8.03 -48.32
CA LYS A 898 -30.39 8.49 -49.61
C LYS A 898 -30.13 7.50 -50.76
N LYS A 899 -29.03 6.74 -50.72
CA LYS A 899 -28.78 5.62 -51.65
C LYS A 899 -29.73 4.44 -51.42
N PHE A 900 -30.10 4.15 -50.17
CA PHE A 900 -31.03 3.05 -49.86
C PHE A 900 -32.40 3.25 -50.51
N GLY A 901 -32.97 4.45 -50.40
CA GLY A 901 -34.26 4.80 -51.03
C GLY A 901 -34.26 4.69 -52.56
N GLN A 902 -33.19 5.12 -53.24
CA GLN A 902 -33.09 5.00 -54.71
C GLN A 902 -33.02 3.55 -55.20
N ARG A 903 -32.49 2.62 -54.39
CA ARG A 903 -32.39 1.20 -54.77
C ARG A 903 -33.74 0.47 -54.81
N ILE A 904 -34.69 0.86 -53.96
CA ILE A 904 -36.05 0.31 -54.00
C ILE A 904 -36.82 0.88 -55.20
N GLY A 905 -36.68 2.19 -55.48
CA GLY A 905 -37.37 2.86 -56.59
C GLY A 905 -37.01 2.38 -58.00
N MET A 906 -35.85 1.73 -58.19
CA MET A 906 -35.47 1.14 -59.49
C MET A 906 -36.05 -0.25 -59.74
N ALA A 907 -36.43 -1.02 -58.70
CA ALA A 907 -36.96 -2.38 -58.88
C ALA A 907 -38.31 -2.37 -59.61
N SER A 908 -39.22 -1.48 -59.22
CA SER A 908 -40.59 -1.40 -59.78
C SER A 908 -40.67 -0.87 -61.23
N ARG A 909 -39.55 -0.54 -61.87
CA ARG A 909 -39.50 -0.11 -63.28
C ARG A 909 -38.93 -1.16 -64.25
N LEU A 910 -38.51 -2.32 -63.76
CA LEU A 910 -37.95 -3.40 -64.59
C LEU A 910 -38.96 -4.52 -64.93
N PHE A 911 -40.22 -4.42 -64.47
CA PHE A 911 -41.28 -5.41 -64.72
C PHE A 911 -42.44 -4.90 -65.60
N SER A 912 -42.35 -3.69 -66.15
CA SER A 912 -43.45 -3.04 -66.90
C SER A 912 -43.01 -2.61 -68.31
N GLY A 913 -42.52 -3.56 -69.13
CA GLY A 913 -42.17 -3.23 -70.51
C GLY A 913 -41.30 -4.23 -71.29
N ARG A 914 -41.76 -5.47 -71.51
CA ARG A 914 -41.53 -6.18 -72.79
C ARG A 914 -42.46 -7.39 -73.04
N GLU A 915 -43.77 -7.17 -73.01
CA GLU A 915 -44.66 -7.85 -73.97
C GLU A 915 -45.10 -6.81 -75.01
N GLY A 916 -45.23 -7.22 -76.26
CA GLY A 916 -45.48 -6.31 -77.38
C GLY A 916 -45.46 -7.05 -78.71
N ALA A 917 -46.63 -7.54 -79.11
CA ALA A 917 -46.85 -8.28 -80.35
C ALA A 917 -48.33 -8.23 -80.78
N HIS A 918 -48.84 -7.02 -81.07
CA HIS A 918 -49.79 -6.79 -82.15
C HIS A 918 -49.77 -5.34 -82.60
#